data_AF-A0A7S1JFN5-F1
#
_entry.id   AF-A0A7S1JFN5-F1
#
_cell.length_a   1.000
_cell.length_b   1.000
_cell.length_c   1.000
_cell.angle_alpha   90.00
_cell.angle_beta   90.00
_cell.angle_gamma   90.00
#
_symmetry.space_group_name_H-M   'P 1'
#
loop_
_entity.id
_entity.type
_entity.pdbx_description
1 polymer ?
#
loop_
_entity_poly.entity_id
_entity_poly.type
_entity_poly.pdbx_seq_one_letter_code
_entity_poly.pdbx_strand_id
1 'polypeptide(L)'
;MAEADGKKPNLTGLRPRAFVSNTDTHLGTIISRTLTKKGDYEVWGTTTDDEEHECKWVKQIVRRDDEDDSVSKCLLQSDLIVHQLIDGVDDATTALKLLMNAHYETEKTFILVSSVMTWAETRSNAELVGEADDEEKEEGEEPAEEEEPAELEAYTEDMYNKRVPHVKYTAWKEVEKLCKKANSKTLHTYVVFSGLRYGEGEDILHPLFKQAWHLAPEGLPIFGPGKQLLPMVHVQDLATFVYKIASAEEPPEQRYYFGCDEGVASWGAIVKAVNGALGHGKTYKVPEKNYILYENVEHFIANMKVEAAGMGSMIDDEEEWVSKAGFVENIDKIVSEFKSHRKIQPLRVYLTGPPASGKTYYGKKIAEHFKLVNITVSDVVREFEAQQTQLLELLAKIKQRKKEERRRAKLEEKRRLKAEEAAERAAARAEAGEEADEGEDEGAEDQVAQEEEEELDEPEEEEEVEDDDEETEKIKERLNELKGILAMKVKPKVQVEDDSKAAKGKAGKPAIKGKTGKGKDEPSTPPEAKPVEVVRYTDKCLAIMYRWKLGQPMCRNQGYVLDGYPKTVAQAKLLLEEGELEVPEEGAEEEEAPEGEAEDGEVKKVEDRLLPDKVIHFVACDEFLTQRLMQITEQAEHNNASDFQRRLDVYKANSKPNGGLCSYLESVLSNAEEVREVTVRELKVDNCPLLPPPPPTSPLEEIPEDPLFKQILDVLGPPRNYGPTPQEIEAAYLLEVRKEEERNLLVQEAERQRLEREAADRAEVARLRQEEAGRLMAIQEQERQMLELRKEPLKKYLMENVIPILTQGLIEVCETRPEDPIDHLAEWLFRHNPENQGDSAA
;
A
#
# COMPACT_ATOMS: atom_id res chain seq x y z
N MET A 1 47.00 42.60 2.64
CA MET A 1 45.80 43.16 3.27
C MET A 1 45.02 41.96 3.72
N ALA A 2 45.12 41.66 5.02
CA ALA A 2 44.49 40.51 5.65
C ALA A 2 43.20 41.04 6.30
N GLU A 3 42.06 40.50 5.90
CA GLU A 3 40.78 40.75 6.55
C GLU A 3 40.74 40.03 7.89
N ALA A 4 40.24 40.74 8.89
CA ALA A 4 40.32 40.38 10.30
C ALA A 4 39.13 39.49 10.67
N ASP A 5 39.43 38.25 11.05
CA ASP A 5 38.51 37.38 11.79
C ASP A 5 38.10 38.07 13.10
N GLY A 6 36.80 38.31 13.27
CA GLY A 6 36.14 38.83 14.48
C GLY A 6 36.17 37.85 15.65
N LYS A 7 37.36 37.48 16.13
CA LYS A 7 37.52 36.77 17.41
C LYS A 7 37.55 37.78 18.55
N LYS A 8 36.54 37.74 19.43
CA LYS A 8 36.63 38.36 20.76
C LYS A 8 37.94 37.90 21.44
N PRO A 9 38.80 38.81 21.93
CA PRO A 9 40.02 38.40 22.61
C PRO A 9 39.67 37.74 23.95
N ASN A 10 39.92 36.43 24.05
CA ASN A 10 39.86 35.66 25.29
C ASN A 10 40.82 36.25 26.33
N LEU A 11 40.31 37.14 27.18
CA LEU A 11 40.93 37.49 28.45
C LEU A 11 40.60 36.37 29.43
N THR A 12 41.64 35.63 29.84
CA THR A 12 41.64 34.37 30.61
C THR A 12 41.55 33.12 29.73
N GLY A 13 42.55 32.24 29.81
CA GLY A 13 42.63 30.98 29.05
C GLY A 13 41.64 29.90 29.53
N LEU A 14 40.42 30.28 29.91
CA LEU A 14 39.32 29.39 30.27
C LEU A 14 38.38 29.26 29.07
N ARG A 15 37.99 28.01 28.76
CA ARG A 15 37.00 27.75 27.71
C ARG A 15 35.62 28.24 28.18
N PRO A 16 34.83 28.88 27.30
CA PRO A 16 33.49 29.33 27.65
C PRO A 16 32.59 28.12 27.94
N ARG A 17 31.66 28.28 28.89
CA ARG A 17 30.80 27.18 29.35
C ARG A 17 29.40 27.30 28.78
N ALA A 18 28.89 26.21 28.22
CA ALA A 18 27.53 26.13 27.71
C ALA A 18 26.73 25.07 28.45
N PHE A 19 25.51 25.40 28.86
CA PHE A 19 24.54 24.45 29.38
C PHE A 19 23.50 24.15 28.31
N VAL A 20 23.29 22.87 27.99
CA VAL A 20 22.26 22.41 27.04
C VAL A 20 21.31 21.47 27.77
N SER A 21 20.02 21.77 27.77
CA SER A 21 19.01 20.84 28.32
C SER A 21 18.81 19.64 27.39
N ASN A 22 18.59 18.45 27.95
CA ASN A 22 18.16 17.24 27.23
C ASN A 22 19.10 16.85 26.09
N THR A 23 20.37 16.66 26.44
CA THR A 23 21.46 16.36 25.50
C THR A 23 21.31 15.02 24.78
N ASP A 24 20.52 14.11 25.33
CA ASP A 24 20.12 12.82 24.76
C ASP A 24 19.15 12.96 23.58
N THR A 25 18.44 14.08 23.48
CA THR A 25 17.54 14.32 22.35
C THR A 25 18.32 14.60 21.07
N HIS A 26 17.69 14.35 19.92
CA HIS A 26 18.31 14.52 18.61
C HIS A 26 18.87 15.94 18.40
N LEU A 27 18.06 16.97 18.69
CA LEU A 27 18.49 18.37 18.64
C LEU A 27 19.57 18.68 19.70
N GLY A 28 19.40 18.20 20.94
CA GLY A 28 20.37 18.41 22.02
C GLY A 28 21.77 17.89 21.70
N THR A 29 21.86 16.70 21.09
CA THR A 29 23.13 16.11 20.63
C THR A 29 23.78 16.95 19.54
N ILE A 30 23.00 17.43 18.56
CA ILE A 30 23.52 18.21 17.42
C ILE A 30 23.96 19.61 17.86
N ILE A 31 23.21 20.27 18.75
CA ILE A 31 23.61 21.54 19.35
C ILE A 31 24.91 21.36 20.13
N SER A 32 25.00 20.35 20.99
CA SER A 32 26.21 20.05 21.77
C SER A 32 27.42 19.83 20.86
N ARG A 33 27.25 19.02 19.81
CA ARG A 33 28.29 18.76 18.79
C ARG A 33 28.75 20.05 18.11
N THR A 34 27.82 20.93 17.74
CA THR A 34 28.10 22.19 17.03
C THR A 34 28.84 23.17 17.94
N LEU A 35 28.39 23.32 19.19
CA LEU A 35 29.04 24.17 20.20
C LEU A 35 30.46 23.70 20.52
N THR A 36 30.70 22.40 20.62
CA THR A 36 32.05 21.86 20.85
C THR A 36 32.96 22.03 19.63
N LYS A 37 32.46 21.79 18.41
CA LYS A 37 33.29 21.84 17.18
C LYS A 37 33.58 23.25 16.69
N LYS A 38 32.56 24.12 16.63
CA LYS A 38 32.70 25.49 16.09
C LYS A 38 33.10 26.49 17.18
N GLY A 39 32.54 26.37 18.38
CA GLY A 39 32.70 27.35 19.45
C GLY A 39 33.69 27.01 20.55
N ASP A 40 34.30 25.81 20.52
CA ASP A 40 35.24 25.33 21.55
C ASP A 40 34.69 25.40 22.99
N TYR A 41 33.35 25.33 23.13
CA TYR A 41 32.66 25.40 24.42
C TYR A 41 32.84 24.12 25.24
N GLU A 42 32.92 24.28 26.55
CA GLU A 42 32.73 23.20 27.49
C GLU A 42 31.23 22.99 27.73
N VAL A 43 30.66 21.93 27.17
CA VAL A 43 29.21 21.65 27.23
C VAL A 43 28.87 20.78 28.43
N TRP A 44 27.97 21.30 29.26
CA TRP A 44 27.30 20.60 30.36
C TRP A 44 25.82 20.46 30.01
N GLY A 45 25.14 19.45 30.56
CA GLY A 45 23.72 19.30 30.26
C GLY A 45 22.98 18.30 31.13
N THR A 46 21.69 18.21 30.88
CA THR A 46 20.78 17.24 31.50
C THR A 46 20.33 16.19 30.48
N THR A 47 19.76 15.08 30.94
CA THR A 47 19.11 14.06 30.11
C THR A 47 17.61 13.97 30.45
N THR A 48 16.82 13.45 29.50
CA THR A 48 15.42 13.07 29.72
C THR A 48 15.30 11.71 30.39
N ASP A 49 16.16 10.74 30.03
CA ASP A 49 16.16 9.39 30.61
C ASP A 49 17.23 9.22 31.71
N ASP A 50 16.93 8.35 32.68
CA ASP A 50 17.82 7.98 33.80
C ASP A 50 18.93 7.00 33.40
N GLU A 51 18.85 6.43 32.20
CA GLU A 51 19.86 5.54 31.64
C GLU A 51 21.15 6.32 31.35
N GLU A 52 22.31 5.70 31.61
CA GLU A 52 23.63 6.31 31.37
C GLU A 52 23.87 6.50 29.86
N HIS A 53 23.38 7.61 29.31
CA HIS A 53 23.65 8.01 27.93
C HIS A 53 24.99 8.74 27.87
N GLU A 54 26.03 8.05 27.38
CA GLU A 54 27.33 8.65 27.11
C GLU A 54 27.30 9.49 25.82
N CYS A 55 26.96 10.78 25.94
CA CYS A 55 27.13 11.73 24.85
C CYS A 55 28.61 12.11 24.69
N LYS A 56 29.24 11.69 23.59
CA LYS A 56 30.67 11.96 23.28
C LYS A 56 31.08 13.44 23.30
N TRP A 57 30.11 14.35 23.16
CA TRP A 57 30.33 15.79 23.05
C TRP A 57 30.07 16.56 24.36
N VAL A 58 29.53 15.89 25.38
CA VAL A 58 29.16 16.50 26.66
C VAL A 58 30.17 16.07 27.72
N LYS A 59 30.73 17.04 28.45
CA LYS A 59 31.77 16.75 29.45
C LYS A 59 31.20 16.35 30.81
N GLN A 60 30.04 16.91 31.16
CA GLN A 60 29.37 16.63 32.42
C GLN A 60 27.85 16.59 32.19
N ILE A 61 27.26 15.44 32.53
CA ILE A 61 25.81 15.23 32.55
C ILE A 61 25.35 15.30 34.00
N VAL A 62 24.30 16.07 34.24
CA VAL A 62 23.70 16.30 35.56
C VAL A 62 22.29 15.74 35.56
N ARG A 63 21.91 15.00 36.61
CA ARG A 63 20.56 14.43 36.71
C ARG A 63 19.57 15.47 37.22
N ARG A 64 18.31 15.32 36.81
CA ARG A 64 17.22 16.23 37.22
C ARG A 64 16.86 16.09 38.70
N ASP A 65 16.99 14.88 39.24
CA ASP A 65 16.61 14.53 40.62
C ASP A 65 17.75 14.61 41.64
N ASP A 66 18.89 15.22 41.28
CA ASP A 66 19.98 15.42 42.24
C ASP A 66 19.55 16.36 43.37
N GLU A 67 19.48 15.85 44.61
CA GLU A 67 19.14 16.60 45.83
C GLU A 67 20.09 17.79 46.12
N ASP A 68 21.25 17.84 45.45
CA ASP A 68 22.38 18.73 45.76
C ASP A 68 22.39 20.09 45.01
N ASP A 69 21.27 20.52 44.41
CA ASP A 69 21.18 21.74 43.59
C ASP A 69 22.27 21.81 42.49
N SER A 70 22.67 20.64 41.96
CA SER A 70 23.75 20.50 40.98
C SER A 70 23.43 21.24 39.68
N VAL A 71 22.19 21.14 39.20
CA VAL A 71 21.67 21.84 38.01
C VAL A 71 21.75 23.36 38.21
N SER A 72 21.30 23.87 39.34
CA SER A 72 21.33 25.30 39.68
C SER A 72 22.76 25.86 39.66
N LYS A 73 23.74 25.11 40.21
CA LYS A 73 25.16 25.48 40.15
C LYS A 73 25.68 25.50 38.72
N CYS A 74 25.30 24.53 37.89
CA CYS A 74 25.71 24.45 36.50
C CYS A 74 25.15 25.61 35.65
N LEU A 75 23.88 25.96 35.85
CA LEU A 75 23.24 27.11 35.19
C LEU A 75 23.94 28.42 35.53
N LEU A 76 24.27 28.64 36.81
CA LEU A 76 24.96 29.87 37.25
C LEU A 76 26.40 29.98 36.74
N GLN A 77 27.07 28.85 36.52
CA GLN A 77 28.45 28.81 36.01
C GLN A 77 28.53 28.86 34.47
N SER A 78 27.42 28.73 33.76
CA SER A 78 27.39 28.71 32.29
C SER A 78 27.18 30.11 31.73
N ASP A 79 27.87 30.43 30.64
CA ASP A 79 27.76 31.71 29.93
C ASP A 79 26.64 31.67 28.88
N LEU A 80 26.49 30.51 28.24
CA LEU A 80 25.41 30.18 27.31
C LEU A 80 24.50 29.12 27.92
N ILE A 81 23.20 29.33 27.86
CA ILE A 81 22.19 28.38 28.35
C ILE A 81 21.18 28.17 27.22
N VAL A 82 21.12 26.96 26.68
CA VAL A 82 20.18 26.56 25.63
C VAL A 82 19.17 25.60 26.24
N HIS A 83 17.91 25.99 26.26
CA HIS A 83 16.83 25.18 26.77
C HIS A 83 15.83 24.81 25.66
N GLN A 84 15.57 23.53 25.48
CA GLN A 84 14.58 23.00 24.54
C GLN A 84 13.29 22.65 25.29
N LEU A 85 12.13 22.97 24.69
CA LEU A 85 10.81 22.53 25.15
C LEU A 85 10.42 21.23 24.41
N ILE A 86 10.00 20.20 25.14
CA ILE A 86 9.65 18.87 24.58
C ILE A 86 8.31 18.39 25.17
N ASP A 87 8.26 18.01 26.46
CA ASP A 87 7.04 17.48 27.09
C ASP A 87 6.63 18.20 28.38
N GLY A 88 7.43 19.17 28.82
CA GLY A 88 7.22 19.92 30.05
C GLY A 88 7.84 21.31 30.03
N VAL A 89 7.25 22.19 30.83
CA VAL A 89 7.66 23.60 30.97
C VAL A 89 8.39 23.90 32.28
N ASP A 90 8.38 22.95 33.21
CA ASP A 90 8.81 23.17 34.60
C ASP A 90 10.31 23.42 34.70
N ASP A 91 11.12 22.67 33.94
CA ASP A 91 12.58 22.83 33.92
C ASP A 91 12.98 24.22 33.43
N ALA A 92 12.42 24.64 32.29
CA ALA A 92 12.69 25.95 31.70
C ALA A 92 12.20 27.09 32.60
N THR A 93 11.03 26.92 33.22
CA THR A 93 10.46 27.89 34.15
C THR A 93 11.31 28.03 35.40
N THR A 94 11.82 26.93 35.94
CA THR A 94 12.67 26.89 37.13
C THR A 94 14.03 27.52 36.83
N ALA A 95 14.65 27.18 35.71
CA ALA A 95 15.89 27.79 35.25
C ALA A 95 15.75 29.31 35.05
N LEU A 96 14.67 29.77 34.41
CA LEU A 96 14.39 31.20 34.24
C LEU A 96 14.19 31.92 35.58
N LYS A 97 13.36 31.35 36.48
CA LYS A 97 13.14 31.94 37.83
C LYS A 97 14.44 32.01 38.64
N LEU A 98 15.31 31.00 38.53
CA LEU A 98 16.63 31.00 39.17
C LEU A 98 17.49 32.14 38.64
N LEU A 99 17.60 32.28 37.31
CA LEU A 99 18.40 33.32 36.67
C LEU A 99 17.83 34.74 36.87
N MET A 100 16.52 34.88 37.08
CA MET A 100 15.93 36.19 37.41
C MET A 100 16.25 36.64 38.84
N ASN A 101 16.36 35.70 39.78
CA ASN A 101 16.56 36.00 41.20
C ASN A 101 18.02 35.94 41.64
N ALA A 102 18.90 35.31 40.84
CA ALA A 102 20.31 35.19 41.13
C ALA A 102 21.12 36.40 40.66
N HIS A 103 22.24 36.67 41.34
CA HIS A 103 23.25 37.63 40.89
C HIS A 103 24.41 36.87 40.24
N TYR A 104 24.84 37.33 39.06
CA TYR A 104 25.97 36.77 38.31
C TYR A 104 26.97 37.86 37.94
N GLU A 105 28.26 37.49 37.91
CA GLU A 105 29.38 38.38 37.60
C GLU A 105 29.61 38.54 36.10
N THR A 106 29.23 37.53 35.30
CA THR A 106 29.33 37.53 33.84
C THR A 106 27.96 37.71 33.20
N GLU A 107 27.95 38.36 32.03
CA GLU A 107 26.76 38.42 31.18
C GLU A 107 26.40 37.02 30.69
N LYS A 108 25.11 36.69 30.70
CA LYS A 108 24.60 35.38 30.32
C LYS A 108 23.64 35.48 29.16
N THR A 109 23.71 34.50 28.26
CA THR A 109 22.77 34.36 27.15
C THR A 109 21.89 33.13 27.37
N PHE A 110 20.58 33.33 27.39
CA PHE A 110 19.59 32.27 27.52
C PHE A 110 18.78 32.15 26.23
N ILE A 111 18.84 31.00 25.57
CA ILE A 111 18.13 30.71 24.33
C ILE A 111 17.08 29.63 24.61
N LEU A 112 15.81 30.00 24.46
CA LEU A 112 14.69 29.08 24.55
C LEU A 112 14.31 28.60 23.15
N VAL A 113 14.48 27.32 22.87
CA VAL A 113 13.98 26.68 21.65
C VAL A 113 12.55 26.20 21.91
N SER A 114 11.59 26.95 21.37
CA SER A 114 10.16 26.65 21.35
C SER A 114 9.76 26.08 19.99
N SER A 115 8.45 25.90 19.76
CA SER A 115 7.86 25.36 18.53
C SER A 115 6.95 26.39 17.85
N VAL A 116 6.89 26.36 16.51
CA VAL A 116 5.90 27.09 15.70
C VAL A 116 4.46 26.74 16.05
N MET A 117 4.21 25.61 16.73
CA MET A 117 2.86 25.23 17.18
C MET A 117 2.23 26.21 18.18
N THR A 118 3.00 27.13 18.76
CA THR A 118 2.46 28.25 19.55
C THR A 118 1.74 29.32 18.72
N TRP A 119 1.73 29.14 17.40
CA TRP A 119 1.03 29.96 16.41
C TRP A 119 -0.05 29.21 15.63
N ALA A 120 -0.22 27.90 15.85
CA ALA A 120 -1.01 27.02 14.98
C ALA A 120 -2.49 27.40 14.79
N GLU A 121 -3.12 28.04 15.78
CA GLU A 121 -4.53 28.49 15.69
C GLU A 121 -4.66 30.00 15.41
N THR A 122 -3.54 30.66 15.11
CA THR A 122 -3.58 32.07 14.70
C THR A 122 -4.28 32.13 13.35
N ARG A 123 -5.44 32.78 13.30
CA ARG A 123 -6.13 33.08 12.04
C ARG A 123 -5.42 34.23 11.32
N SER A 124 -5.32 34.12 10.00
CA SER A 124 -4.79 35.21 9.19
C SER A 124 -5.78 36.37 9.17
N ASN A 125 -5.30 37.59 8.89
CA ASN A 125 -6.18 38.75 8.85
C ASN A 125 -7.20 38.65 7.69
N ALA A 126 -6.85 37.92 6.62
CA ALA A 126 -7.71 37.63 5.47
C ALA A 126 -8.92 36.73 5.83
N GLU A 127 -8.72 35.70 6.67
CA GLU A 127 -9.81 34.81 7.12
C GLU A 127 -10.82 35.55 8.02
N LEU A 128 -10.36 36.52 8.81
CA LEU A 128 -11.23 37.35 9.66
C LEU A 128 -12.02 38.41 8.88
N VAL A 129 -11.55 38.81 7.70
CA VAL A 129 -12.27 39.76 6.83
C VAL A 129 -13.31 39.02 5.99
N GLY A 130 -13.02 37.81 5.50
CA GLY A 130 -14.00 36.98 4.79
C GLY A 130 -15.24 36.64 5.63
N GLU A 131 -15.07 36.27 6.91
CA GLU A 131 -16.21 36.04 7.81
C GLU A 131 -17.02 37.32 8.11
N ALA A 132 -16.38 38.49 8.12
CA ALA A 132 -17.06 39.77 8.34
C ALA A 132 -17.88 40.23 7.12
N ASP A 133 -17.41 39.90 5.91
CA ASP A 133 -18.15 40.14 4.66
C ASP A 133 -19.29 39.11 4.46
N ASP A 134 -19.16 37.91 5.01
CA ASP A 134 -20.23 36.89 5.02
C ASP A 134 -21.33 37.18 6.04
N GLU A 135 -21.03 37.81 7.19
CA GLU A 135 -22.05 38.23 8.15
C GLU A 135 -22.95 39.39 7.66
N GLU A 136 -22.55 40.13 6.61
CA GLU A 136 -23.38 41.17 5.97
C GLU A 136 -24.19 40.68 4.75
N LYS A 137 -24.02 39.42 4.30
CA LYS A 137 -24.84 38.83 3.23
C LYS A 137 -26.06 38.10 3.80
N GLU A 138 -27.11 38.86 4.09
CA GLU A 138 -28.47 38.30 4.28
C GLU A 138 -28.98 37.63 2.97
N GLU A 139 -29.41 36.38 3.14
CA GLU A 139 -30.20 35.49 2.27
C GLU A 139 -30.60 35.99 0.86
N GLY A 140 -29.99 35.45 -0.21
CA GLY A 140 -30.62 35.53 -1.54
C GLY A 140 -29.83 35.26 -2.82
N GLU A 141 -28.54 34.90 -2.82
CA GLU A 141 -27.81 34.62 -4.08
C GLU A 141 -27.16 33.24 -4.09
N GLU A 142 -27.40 32.49 -5.18
CA GLU A 142 -26.80 31.19 -5.49
C GLU A 142 -25.26 31.31 -5.62
N PRO A 143 -24.50 30.25 -5.28
CA PRO A 143 -23.04 30.33 -5.27
C PRO A 143 -22.49 30.37 -6.70
N ALA A 144 -22.11 31.56 -7.15
CA ALA A 144 -21.33 31.77 -8.36
C ALA A 144 -19.84 31.57 -8.07
N GLU A 145 -19.22 30.70 -8.88
CA GLU A 145 -17.80 30.60 -9.23
C GLU A 145 -16.81 30.28 -8.08
N GLU A 146 -15.91 29.32 -8.34
CA GLU A 146 -14.81 28.94 -7.46
C GLU A 146 -13.91 30.16 -7.17
N GLU A 147 -14.09 30.79 -6.01
CA GLU A 147 -13.20 31.86 -5.54
C GLU A 147 -11.75 31.36 -5.52
N GLU A 148 -10.85 32.09 -6.19
CA GLU A 148 -9.42 31.84 -6.10
C GLU A 148 -8.99 31.83 -4.63
N PRO A 149 -8.20 30.84 -4.17
CA PRO A 149 -7.88 30.71 -2.75
C PRO A 149 -7.12 31.97 -2.29
N ALA A 150 -7.70 32.70 -1.33
CA ALA A 150 -7.10 33.86 -0.70
C ALA A 150 -5.62 33.56 -0.33
N GLU A 151 -4.70 34.39 -0.82
CA GLU A 151 -3.27 34.22 -0.57
C GLU A 151 -3.00 34.26 0.94
N LEU A 152 -2.49 33.16 1.51
CA LEU A 152 -2.12 33.11 2.92
C LEU A 152 -1.05 34.16 3.23
N GLU A 153 -1.38 35.11 4.11
CA GLU A 153 -0.43 36.08 4.67
C GLU A 153 0.67 35.34 5.45
N ALA A 154 1.93 35.74 5.23
CA ALA A 154 3.07 35.17 5.95
C ALA A 154 3.20 35.79 7.35
N TYR A 155 3.42 34.94 8.37
CA TYR A 155 3.72 35.40 9.71
C TYR A 155 5.17 35.88 9.83
N THR A 156 5.32 37.08 10.39
CA THR A 156 6.61 37.70 10.70
C THR A 156 6.83 37.77 12.22
N GLU A 157 8.08 37.88 12.65
CA GLU A 157 8.46 37.84 14.07
C GLU A 157 7.78 38.95 14.92
N ASP A 158 7.39 40.05 14.28
CA ASP A 158 6.76 41.21 14.94
C ASP A 158 5.29 40.98 15.30
N MET A 159 4.64 40.01 14.66
CA MET A 159 3.22 39.69 14.90
C MET A 159 2.99 38.85 16.16
N TYR A 160 4.02 38.66 17.01
CA TYR A 160 4.01 37.76 18.16
C TYR A 160 2.90 38.03 19.18
N ASN A 161 2.31 39.23 19.21
CA ASN A 161 1.21 39.57 20.10
C ASN A 161 -0.13 38.94 19.69
N LYS A 162 -0.33 38.68 18.39
CA LYS A 162 -1.57 38.13 17.84
C LYS A 162 -1.65 36.60 17.92
N ARG A 163 -0.53 35.93 18.25
CA ARG A 163 -0.41 34.47 18.19
C ARG A 163 -1.44 33.74 19.06
N VAL A 164 -2.03 32.66 18.55
CA VAL A 164 -2.88 31.73 19.28
C VAL A 164 -2.26 30.33 19.19
N PRO A 165 -1.86 29.73 20.33
CA PRO A 165 -1.23 28.42 20.35
C PRO A 165 -2.27 27.31 20.24
N HIS A 166 -1.89 26.18 19.67
CA HIS A 166 -2.69 24.96 19.79
C HIS A 166 -2.84 24.57 21.27
N VAL A 167 -3.95 23.90 21.62
CA VAL A 167 -4.32 23.53 23.00
C VAL A 167 -3.16 22.92 23.80
N LYS A 168 -2.39 22.00 23.19
CA LYS A 168 -1.23 21.33 23.81
C LYS A 168 -0.06 22.29 24.14
N TYR A 169 0.07 23.39 23.43
CA TYR A 169 1.21 24.33 23.49
C TYR A 169 0.89 25.62 24.26
N THR A 170 -0.27 25.69 24.91
CA THR A 170 -0.69 26.84 25.73
C THR A 170 0.33 27.18 26.82
N ALA A 171 0.80 26.17 27.57
CA ALA A 171 1.81 26.32 28.60
C ALA A 171 3.15 26.83 28.05
N TRP A 172 3.51 26.46 26.82
CA TRP A 172 4.78 26.85 26.19
C TRP A 172 4.79 28.36 25.93
N LYS A 173 3.67 28.89 25.43
CA LYS A 173 3.47 30.34 25.24
C LYS A 173 3.64 31.13 26.55
N GLU A 174 3.25 30.56 27.69
CA GLU A 174 3.45 31.21 28.99
C GLU A 174 4.94 31.32 29.36
N VAL A 175 5.71 30.26 29.14
CA VAL A 175 7.17 30.25 29.35
C VAL A 175 7.87 31.21 28.40
N GLU A 176 7.45 31.30 27.14
CA GLU A 176 8.00 32.27 26.18
C GLU A 176 7.81 33.72 26.64
N LYS A 177 6.64 34.03 27.22
CA LYS A 177 6.37 35.36 27.81
C LYS A 177 7.24 35.60 29.04
N LEU A 178 7.43 34.58 29.88
CA LEU A 178 8.33 34.65 31.02
C LEU A 178 9.78 34.88 30.58
N CYS A 179 10.24 34.19 29.54
CA CYS A 179 11.56 34.35 28.95
C CYS A 179 11.79 35.79 28.49
N LYS A 180 10.83 36.40 27.78
CA LYS A 180 10.91 37.82 27.41
C LYS A 180 10.94 38.76 28.62
N LYS A 181 10.16 38.46 29.66
CA LYS A 181 10.14 39.26 30.90
C LYS A 181 11.44 39.15 31.69
N ALA A 182 12.13 38.02 31.62
CA ALA A 182 13.39 37.78 32.30
C ALA A 182 14.58 38.57 31.70
N ASN A 183 14.41 39.14 30.50
CA ASN A 183 15.45 39.93 29.85
C ASN A 183 15.90 41.11 30.72
N SER A 184 17.20 41.25 30.91
CA SER A 184 17.81 42.31 31.71
C SER A 184 19.10 42.80 31.04
N LYS A 185 19.81 43.74 31.68
CA LYS A 185 21.10 44.22 31.17
C LYS A 185 22.19 43.15 31.23
N THR A 186 22.07 42.20 32.16
CA THR A 186 23.07 41.14 32.39
C THR A 186 22.63 39.78 31.86
N LEU A 187 21.33 39.59 31.62
CA LEU A 187 20.75 38.36 31.07
C LEU A 187 20.04 38.68 29.77
N HIS A 188 20.63 38.23 28.67
CA HIS A 188 20.04 38.34 27.34
C HIS A 188 19.21 37.10 27.04
N THR A 189 17.91 37.28 26.87
CA THR A 189 16.99 36.17 26.58
C THR A 189 16.50 36.20 25.14
N TYR A 190 16.49 35.04 24.51
CA TYR A 190 16.02 34.85 23.13
C TYR A 190 15.05 33.68 23.08
N VAL A 191 14.02 33.79 22.25
CA VAL A 191 13.05 32.74 22.00
C VAL A 191 13.06 32.44 20.51
N VAL A 192 13.38 31.20 20.17
CA VAL A 192 13.42 30.68 18.81
C VAL A 192 12.22 29.77 18.61
N PHE A 193 11.33 30.13 17.69
CA PHE A 193 10.23 29.29 17.25
C PHE A 193 10.74 28.34 16.18
N SER A 194 11.11 27.12 16.58
CA SER A 194 11.57 26.10 15.64
C SER A 194 10.43 25.66 14.74
N GLY A 195 10.66 25.66 13.43
CA GLY A 195 9.84 24.92 12.47
C GLY A 195 9.93 23.42 12.69
N LEU A 196 9.19 22.65 11.89
CA LEU A 196 9.26 21.19 11.89
C LEU A 196 10.66 20.74 11.48
N ARG A 197 11.31 19.99 12.37
CA ARG A 197 12.73 19.66 12.26
C ARG A 197 12.96 18.43 11.39
N TYR A 198 13.95 18.49 10.51
CA TYR A 198 14.39 17.36 9.68
C TYR A 198 15.92 17.28 9.58
N GLY A 199 16.44 16.15 9.08
CA GLY A 199 17.88 15.91 8.92
C GLY A 199 18.49 14.98 9.97
N GLU A 200 19.62 14.37 9.65
CA GLU A 200 20.38 13.44 10.51
C GLU A 200 19.56 12.38 11.30
N GLY A 201 18.40 11.87 10.82
CA GLY A 201 17.94 10.52 11.21
C GLY A 201 16.53 10.23 11.77
N GLU A 202 15.41 10.65 11.19
CA GLU A 202 14.73 11.93 11.41
C GLU A 202 13.67 11.74 12.51
N ASP A 203 13.23 12.84 13.12
CA ASP A 203 12.43 12.98 14.35
C ASP A 203 10.93 12.71 14.14
N ILE A 204 10.10 13.76 14.02
CA ILE A 204 8.64 13.65 13.83
C ILE A 204 8.28 12.97 12.50
N LEU A 205 9.14 13.08 11.48
CA LEU A 205 8.96 12.45 10.17
C LEU A 205 9.41 10.97 10.14
N HIS A 206 9.96 10.43 11.24
CA HIS A 206 10.43 9.04 11.29
C HIS A 206 9.40 8.02 10.78
N PRO A 207 8.12 8.07 11.21
CA PRO A 207 7.15 7.07 10.80
C PRO A 207 6.92 7.08 9.28
N LEU A 208 6.95 8.26 8.67
CA LEU A 208 6.79 8.44 7.22
C LEU A 208 7.97 7.81 6.46
N PHE A 209 9.20 8.10 6.88
CA PHE A 209 10.40 7.52 6.27
C PHE A 209 10.46 6.01 6.45
N LYS A 210 10.04 5.50 7.62
CA LYS A 210 9.97 4.07 7.89
C LYS A 210 8.94 3.38 7.00
N GLN A 211 7.74 3.94 6.84
CA GLN A 211 6.71 3.42 5.94
C GLN A 211 7.16 3.46 4.48
N ALA A 212 7.80 4.55 4.06
CA ALA A 212 8.39 4.69 2.72
C ALA A 212 9.47 3.64 2.48
N TRP A 213 10.34 3.43 3.48
CA TRP A 213 11.38 2.41 3.43
C TRP A 213 10.81 1.01 3.31
N HIS A 214 9.76 0.67 4.06
CA HIS A 214 9.10 -0.64 4.00
C HIS A 214 8.22 -0.85 2.77
N LEU A 215 7.99 0.21 1.99
CA LEU A 215 7.18 0.14 0.78
C LEU A 215 5.78 -0.41 1.05
N ALA A 216 5.14 0.13 2.08
CA ALA A 216 3.80 -0.25 2.48
C ALA A 216 2.83 -0.28 1.28
N PRO A 217 1.98 -1.32 1.14
CA PRO A 217 1.17 -1.52 -0.06
C PRO A 217 0.16 -0.39 -0.30
N GLU A 218 -0.34 0.22 0.78
CA GLU A 218 -1.28 1.36 0.76
C GLU A 218 -0.59 2.68 0.36
N GLY A 219 0.75 2.75 0.43
CA GLY A 219 1.52 3.96 0.16
C GLY A 219 1.72 4.83 1.39
N LEU A 220 1.96 6.13 1.19
CA LEU A 220 2.15 7.09 2.28
C LEU A 220 0.87 7.88 2.62
N PRO A 221 0.60 8.16 3.91
CA PRO A 221 -0.58 8.89 4.34
C PRO A 221 -0.49 10.39 4.04
N ILE A 222 -1.59 10.96 3.57
CA ILE A 222 -1.83 12.40 3.46
C ILE A 222 -2.92 12.78 4.46
N PHE A 223 -2.58 13.70 5.38
CA PHE A 223 -3.49 14.24 6.37
C PHE A 223 -4.11 15.54 5.85
N GLY A 224 -5.41 15.71 6.03
CA GLY A 224 -6.18 16.85 5.56
C GLY A 224 -6.16 17.04 4.04
N PRO A 225 -6.31 18.27 3.52
CA PRO A 225 -6.32 18.55 2.09
C PRO A 225 -4.98 18.26 1.37
N GLY A 226 -3.86 18.20 2.11
CA GLY A 226 -2.52 18.03 1.55
C GLY A 226 -1.91 19.31 0.95
N LYS A 227 -2.65 20.42 0.95
CA LYS A 227 -2.20 21.75 0.48
C LYS A 227 -1.63 22.62 1.60
N GLN A 228 -1.62 22.13 2.85
CA GLN A 228 -1.16 22.90 4.00
C GLN A 228 0.32 23.21 3.88
N LEU A 229 0.71 24.47 4.10
CA LEU A 229 2.10 24.89 4.13
C LEU A 229 2.68 24.63 5.52
N LEU A 230 3.85 24.00 5.56
CA LEU A 230 4.52 23.66 6.81
C LEU A 230 5.89 24.35 6.87
N PRO A 231 6.14 25.20 7.88
CA PRO A 231 7.47 25.77 8.09
C PRO A 231 8.39 24.69 8.65
N MET A 232 9.51 24.43 7.96
CA MET A 232 10.46 23.37 8.30
C MET A 232 11.85 23.95 8.56
N VAL A 233 12.72 23.16 9.19
CA VAL A 233 14.12 23.53 9.40
C VAL A 233 15.02 22.31 9.53
N HIS A 234 16.20 22.39 8.92
CA HIS A 234 17.22 21.37 9.12
C HIS A 234 17.86 21.49 10.51
N VAL A 235 18.04 20.37 11.22
CA VAL A 235 18.50 20.39 12.64
C VAL A 235 19.89 21.01 12.79
N GLN A 236 20.77 20.81 11.81
CA GLN A 236 22.12 21.40 11.81
C GLN A 236 22.09 22.92 11.54
N ASP A 237 21.11 23.42 10.79
CA ASP A 237 20.96 24.84 10.49
C ASP A 237 20.44 25.58 11.72
N LEU A 238 19.46 24.98 12.40
CA LEU A 238 18.98 25.48 13.70
C LEU A 238 20.10 25.54 14.75
N ALA A 239 20.95 24.50 14.83
CA ALA A 239 22.09 24.50 15.75
C ALA A 239 23.14 25.56 15.39
N THR A 240 23.37 25.80 14.10
CA THR A 240 24.27 26.86 13.63
C THR A 240 23.71 28.24 13.96
N PHE A 241 22.39 28.44 13.82
CA PHE A 241 21.72 29.68 14.20
C PHE A 241 21.82 29.97 15.70
N VAL A 242 21.59 28.97 16.56
CA VAL A 242 21.77 29.09 18.01
C VAL A 242 23.21 29.52 18.35
N TYR A 243 24.20 28.96 17.65
CA TYR A 243 25.60 29.34 17.81
C TYR A 243 25.89 30.78 17.34
N LYS A 244 25.28 31.24 16.24
CA LYS A 244 25.43 32.62 15.75
C LYS A 244 24.81 33.64 16.70
N ILE A 245 23.62 33.37 17.26
CA ILE A 245 23.02 34.20 18.32
C ILE A 245 23.98 34.32 19.51
N ALA A 246 24.57 33.20 19.93
CA ALA A 246 25.47 33.17 21.07
C ALA A 246 26.83 33.87 20.80
N SER A 247 27.28 33.86 19.55
CA SER A 247 28.60 34.38 19.15
C SER A 247 28.57 35.81 18.63
N ALA A 248 27.39 36.42 18.50
CA ALA A 248 27.23 37.79 18.04
C ALA A 248 28.07 38.78 18.86
N GLU A 249 28.69 39.75 18.17
CA GLU A 249 29.53 40.76 18.82
C GLU A 249 28.69 41.66 19.74
N GLU A 250 27.53 42.10 19.24
CA GLU A 250 26.53 42.86 19.98
C GLU A 250 25.23 42.03 20.15
N PRO A 251 24.59 42.06 21.34
CA PRO A 251 23.36 41.31 21.57
C PRO A 251 22.22 41.87 20.70
N PRO A 252 21.63 41.07 19.80
CA PRO A 252 20.58 41.54 18.90
C PRO A 252 19.40 42.20 19.63
N GLU A 253 18.83 43.26 19.04
CA GLU A 253 17.65 43.94 19.62
C GLU A 253 16.41 43.04 19.58
N GLN A 254 16.22 42.33 18.47
CA GLN A 254 15.12 41.39 18.27
C GLN A 254 15.30 40.17 19.18
N ARG A 255 14.22 39.76 19.86
CA ARG A 255 14.23 38.69 20.88
C ARG A 255 13.46 37.44 20.47
N TYR A 256 12.57 37.59 19.49
CA TYR A 256 11.79 36.51 18.90
C TYR A 256 12.33 36.23 17.51
N TYR A 257 12.60 34.96 17.22
CA TYR A 257 13.11 34.52 15.92
C TYR A 257 12.32 33.32 15.44
N PHE A 258 11.99 33.27 14.15
CA PHE A 258 11.58 32.03 13.51
C PHE A 258 12.82 31.25 13.08
N GLY A 259 12.92 29.99 13.52
CA GLY A 259 13.94 29.06 13.09
C GLY A 259 13.39 28.18 11.98
N CYS A 260 13.27 28.73 10.77
CA CYS A 260 12.74 28.06 9.58
C CYS A 260 13.69 28.28 8.39
N ASP A 261 13.69 27.34 7.44
CA ASP A 261 14.35 27.51 6.16
C ASP A 261 13.55 28.44 5.23
N GLU A 262 14.13 28.81 4.08
CA GLU A 262 13.45 29.64 3.07
C GLU A 262 12.50 28.79 2.19
N GLY A 263 12.43 27.48 2.44
CA GLY A 263 11.64 26.55 1.65
C GLY A 263 10.15 26.61 1.97
N VAL A 264 9.32 26.94 0.98
CA VAL A 264 7.87 26.85 1.09
C VAL A 264 7.40 25.54 0.50
N ALA A 265 7.08 24.56 1.35
CA ALA A 265 6.60 23.25 0.92
C ALA A 265 5.22 22.94 1.51
N SER A 266 4.36 22.36 0.67
CA SER A 266 3.08 21.80 1.13
C SER A 266 3.26 20.40 1.68
N TRP A 267 2.40 19.97 2.61
CA TRP A 267 2.40 18.61 3.14
C TRP A 267 2.38 17.55 2.04
N GLY A 268 1.55 17.73 1.02
CA GLY A 268 1.47 16.83 -0.13
C GLY A 268 2.78 16.79 -0.94
N ALA A 269 3.48 17.92 -1.10
CA ALA A 269 4.77 17.96 -1.77
C ALA A 269 5.86 17.23 -0.96
N ILE A 270 5.87 17.39 0.37
CA ILE A 270 6.78 16.69 1.29
C ILE A 270 6.57 15.18 1.17
N VAL A 271 5.34 14.71 1.30
CA VAL A 271 5.01 13.28 1.18
C VAL A 271 5.39 12.75 -0.19
N LYS A 272 5.12 13.48 -1.27
CA LYS A 272 5.53 13.08 -2.63
C LYS A 272 7.04 13.02 -2.80
N ALA A 273 7.79 13.97 -2.24
CA ALA A 273 9.25 14.00 -2.30
C ALA A 273 9.85 12.77 -1.59
N VAL A 274 9.38 12.46 -0.37
CA VAL A 274 9.81 11.26 0.37
C VAL A 274 9.44 9.99 -0.40
N ASN A 275 8.24 9.93 -0.98
CA ASN A 275 7.78 8.78 -1.74
C ASN A 275 8.54 8.58 -3.05
N GLY A 276 8.97 9.65 -3.71
CA GLY A 276 9.80 9.59 -4.91
C GLY A 276 11.22 9.11 -4.61
N ALA A 277 11.79 9.53 -3.47
CA ALA A 277 13.15 9.16 -3.09
C ALA A 277 13.26 7.74 -2.48
N LEU A 278 12.29 7.36 -1.63
CA LEU A 278 12.33 6.11 -0.88
C LEU A 278 11.26 5.08 -1.28
N GLY A 279 10.06 5.55 -1.62
CA GLY A 279 8.85 4.74 -1.80
C GLY A 279 8.56 4.36 -3.27
N HIS A 280 7.31 3.95 -3.55
CA HIS A 280 6.84 3.53 -4.88
C HIS A 280 5.83 4.50 -5.51
N GLY A 281 5.71 5.71 -4.97
CA GLY A 281 4.89 6.79 -5.54
C GLY A 281 3.41 6.75 -5.19
N LYS A 282 2.89 5.72 -4.52
CA LYS A 282 1.48 5.68 -4.08
C LYS A 282 1.26 6.45 -2.78
N THR A 283 0.16 7.17 -2.70
CA THR A 283 -0.27 7.93 -1.52
C THR A 283 -1.76 7.74 -1.29
N TYR A 284 -2.21 7.82 -0.04
CA TYR A 284 -3.63 7.71 0.31
C TYR A 284 -4.04 8.81 1.30
N LYS A 285 -5.29 9.26 1.23
CA LYS A 285 -5.82 10.26 2.17
C LYS A 285 -6.36 9.57 3.42
N VAL A 286 -5.99 10.06 4.59
CA VAL A 286 -6.46 9.53 5.88
C VAL A 286 -7.72 10.30 6.30
N PRO A 287 -8.85 9.63 6.57
CA PRO A 287 -10.04 10.28 7.13
C PRO A 287 -9.76 10.84 8.54
N GLU A 288 -10.37 11.97 8.90
CA GLU A 288 -10.14 12.65 10.20
C GLU A 288 -10.39 11.77 11.43
N LYS A 289 -11.38 10.87 11.35
CA LYS A 289 -11.69 9.89 12.41
C LYS A 289 -10.51 8.99 12.76
N ASN A 290 -9.61 8.77 11.81
CA ASN A 290 -8.45 7.90 11.96
C ASN A 290 -7.19 8.65 12.40
N TYR A 291 -7.23 9.98 12.58
CA TYR A 291 -6.05 10.75 13.03
C TYR A 291 -5.52 10.28 14.38
N ILE A 292 -6.39 9.73 15.23
CA ILE A 292 -6.03 9.20 16.56
C ILE A 292 -5.04 8.01 16.45
N LEU A 293 -5.00 7.32 15.31
CA LEU A 293 -4.10 6.19 15.09
C LEU A 293 -2.67 6.61 14.74
N TYR A 294 -2.46 7.90 14.48
CA TYR A 294 -1.18 8.45 14.05
C TYR A 294 -0.65 9.43 15.10
N GLU A 295 0.66 9.45 15.27
CA GLU A 295 1.33 10.37 16.20
C GLU A 295 1.61 11.72 15.53
N ASN A 296 1.59 12.78 16.33
CA ASN A 296 1.98 14.15 15.94
C ASN A 296 1.19 14.75 14.76
N VAL A 297 -0.01 14.25 14.47
CA VAL A 297 -0.85 14.71 13.35
C VAL A 297 -1.14 16.20 13.40
N GLU A 298 -1.19 16.80 14.59
CA GLU A 298 -1.35 18.24 14.79
C GLU A 298 -0.30 19.07 14.01
N HIS A 299 0.91 18.54 13.84
CA HIS A 299 1.98 19.20 13.10
C HIS A 299 1.76 19.16 11.59
N PHE A 300 1.06 18.13 11.08
CA PHE A 300 0.84 17.93 9.65
C PHE A 300 -0.42 18.64 9.13
N ILE A 301 -1.37 18.93 10.02
CA ILE A 301 -2.60 19.65 9.66
C ILE A 301 -2.47 21.17 9.77
N ALA A 302 -1.44 21.66 10.48
CA ALA A 302 -1.20 23.10 10.60
C ALA A 302 -0.97 23.72 9.22
N ASN A 303 -1.66 24.80 8.89
CA ASN A 303 -1.45 25.53 7.64
C ASN A 303 -0.86 26.90 7.97
N MET A 304 0.45 27.03 7.79
CA MET A 304 1.19 28.21 8.22
C MET A 304 2.27 28.58 7.23
N LYS A 305 2.27 29.84 6.81
CA LYS A 305 3.37 30.44 6.04
C LYS A 305 4.15 31.35 6.98
N VAL A 306 5.46 31.16 7.06
CA VAL A 306 6.35 31.91 7.94
C VAL A 306 7.45 32.53 7.10
N GLU A 307 7.79 33.78 7.39
CA GLU A 307 8.95 34.46 6.81
C GLU A 307 10.00 34.62 7.92
N ALA A 308 11.10 33.85 7.84
CA ALA A 308 12.15 33.80 8.85
C ALA A 308 13.31 34.76 8.54
N ALA A 309 13.00 36.04 8.34
CA ALA A 309 13.99 37.06 7.97
C ALA A 309 15.14 37.17 9.00
N GLY A 310 14.85 36.93 10.28
CA GLY A 310 15.86 36.99 11.34
C GLY A 310 16.92 35.88 11.27
N MET A 311 16.57 34.68 10.79
CA MET A 311 17.54 33.58 10.61
C MET A 311 18.38 33.79 9.35
N GLY A 312 17.74 34.21 8.25
CA GLY A 312 18.41 34.53 6.99
C GLY A 312 19.47 35.61 7.14
N SER A 313 19.19 36.68 7.89
CA SER A 313 20.12 37.79 8.10
C SER A 313 21.26 37.49 9.09
N MET A 314 21.21 36.40 9.85
CA MET A 314 22.30 36.02 10.76
C MET A 314 23.26 34.99 10.16
N ILE A 315 22.78 34.25 9.16
CA ILE A 315 23.57 33.26 8.43
C ILE A 315 23.76 33.80 7.01
N ASP A 316 24.60 34.83 6.90
CA ASP A 316 24.89 35.54 5.64
C ASP A 316 25.65 34.65 4.63
N ASP A 317 26.42 33.68 5.13
CA ASP A 317 27.23 32.77 4.31
C ASP A 317 26.41 31.57 3.84
N GLU A 318 26.16 31.47 2.52
CA GLU A 318 25.42 30.35 1.93
C GLU A 318 26.10 28.99 2.15
N GLU A 319 27.42 28.96 2.35
CA GLU A 319 28.18 27.73 2.63
C GLU A 319 27.96 27.19 4.05
N GLU A 320 27.46 28.01 4.98
CA GLU A 320 27.13 27.57 6.33
C GLU A 320 25.76 26.88 6.42
N TRP A 321 24.90 27.09 5.42
CA TRP A 321 23.60 26.44 5.31
C TRP A 321 23.75 25.02 4.78
N VAL A 322 23.10 24.07 5.46
CA VAL A 322 22.95 22.71 4.96
C VAL A 322 21.79 22.61 3.98
N SER A 323 20.63 23.22 4.30
CA SER A 323 19.40 23.15 3.49
C SER A 323 18.64 24.47 3.39
N LYS A 324 19.28 25.54 2.88
CA LYS A 324 18.62 26.85 2.68
C LYS A 324 17.36 26.78 1.80
N ALA A 325 17.45 26.06 0.67
CA ALA A 325 16.35 25.86 -0.28
C ALA A 325 15.21 24.97 0.25
N GLY A 326 15.34 24.43 1.46
CA GLY A 326 14.33 23.62 2.12
C GLY A 326 14.41 22.13 1.85
N PHE A 327 13.42 21.41 2.40
CA PHE A 327 13.36 19.95 2.45
C PHE A 327 13.22 19.27 1.08
N VAL A 328 12.31 19.77 0.21
CA VAL A 328 11.95 19.09 -1.05
C VAL A 328 13.12 19.08 -2.02
N GLU A 329 13.81 20.20 -2.18
CA GLU A 329 14.97 20.33 -3.07
C GLU A 329 16.19 19.55 -2.57
N ASN A 330 16.34 19.37 -1.24
CA ASN A 330 17.49 18.68 -0.64
C ASN A 330 17.20 17.22 -0.23
N ILE A 331 16.10 16.63 -0.71
CA ILE A 331 15.65 15.29 -0.30
C ILE A 331 16.72 14.20 -0.47
N ASP A 332 17.53 14.25 -1.54
CA ASP A 332 18.58 13.26 -1.80
C ASP A 332 19.70 13.29 -0.73
N LYS A 333 20.06 14.49 -0.27
CA LYS A 333 21.03 14.67 0.83
C LYS A 333 20.45 14.12 2.13
N ILE A 334 19.22 14.51 2.45
CA ILE A 334 18.51 14.12 3.66
C ILE A 334 18.36 12.59 3.73
N VAL A 335 17.98 11.93 2.63
CA VAL A 335 17.92 10.46 2.55
C VAL A 335 19.29 9.82 2.77
N SER A 336 20.36 10.44 2.28
CA SER A 336 21.73 9.95 2.48
C SER A 336 22.19 10.09 3.93
N GLU A 337 21.82 11.19 4.58
CA GLU A 337 22.04 11.41 6.02
C GLU A 337 21.25 10.41 6.87
N PHE A 338 19.98 10.20 6.53
CA PHE A 338 19.11 9.23 7.19
C PHE A 338 19.71 7.81 7.14
N LYS A 339 20.15 7.37 5.95
CA LYS A 339 20.85 6.09 5.74
C LYS A 339 22.12 6.00 6.57
N SER A 340 22.94 7.05 6.57
CA SER A 340 24.21 7.10 7.29
C SER A 340 24.04 7.09 8.81
N HIS A 341 23.11 7.88 9.33
CA HIS A 341 22.84 8.01 10.77
C HIS A 341 22.33 6.68 11.35
N ARG A 342 21.38 6.04 10.67
CA ARG A 342 20.79 4.77 11.10
C ARG A 342 21.63 3.55 10.69
N LYS A 343 22.73 3.74 9.95
CA LYS A 343 23.60 2.69 9.39
C LYS A 343 22.85 1.68 8.53
N ILE A 344 21.83 2.17 7.83
CA ILE A 344 21.01 1.37 6.93
C ILE A 344 21.69 1.42 5.57
N GLN A 345 22.24 0.28 5.17
CA GLN A 345 22.84 0.09 3.86
C GLN A 345 22.10 -1.03 3.14
N PRO A 346 21.75 -0.86 1.85
CA PRO A 346 21.13 -1.93 1.08
C PRO A 346 22.06 -3.14 1.08
N LEU A 347 21.54 -4.32 1.44
CA LEU A 347 22.30 -5.56 1.35
C LEU A 347 22.03 -6.19 -0.02
N ARG A 348 23.04 -6.24 -0.89
CA ARG A 348 22.92 -6.83 -2.22
C ARG A 348 23.64 -8.16 -2.26
N VAL A 349 22.89 -9.24 -2.43
CA VAL A 349 23.40 -10.61 -2.41
C VAL A 349 23.19 -11.25 -3.77
N TYR A 350 24.23 -11.88 -4.30
CA TYR A 350 24.12 -12.72 -5.49
C TYR A 350 24.40 -14.19 -5.14
N LEU A 351 23.44 -15.06 -5.45
CA LEU A 351 23.53 -16.50 -5.21
C LEU A 351 23.81 -17.24 -6.50
N THR A 352 24.92 -17.97 -6.54
CA THR A 352 25.33 -18.80 -7.68
C THR A 352 25.70 -20.21 -7.25
N GLY A 353 25.71 -21.15 -8.20
CA GLY A 353 26.01 -22.56 -7.94
C GLY A 353 25.35 -23.53 -8.93
N PRO A 354 25.55 -24.85 -8.79
CA PRO A 354 25.01 -25.87 -9.69
C PRO A 354 23.49 -26.06 -9.51
N PRO A 355 22.75 -26.54 -10.54
CA PRO A 355 21.30 -26.82 -10.42
C PRO A 355 21.03 -27.80 -9.27
N ALA A 356 19.89 -27.66 -8.58
CA ALA A 356 19.49 -28.41 -7.37
C ALA A 356 20.33 -28.16 -6.09
N SER A 357 21.23 -27.17 -6.06
CA SER A 357 21.96 -26.79 -4.83
C SER A 357 21.10 -26.12 -3.74
N GLY A 358 19.82 -25.85 -4.01
CA GLY A 358 18.92 -25.18 -3.06
C GLY A 358 19.01 -23.65 -3.06
N LYS A 359 19.60 -23.02 -4.09
CA LYS A 359 19.70 -21.55 -4.21
C LYS A 359 18.39 -20.84 -3.95
N THR A 360 17.32 -21.25 -4.63
CA THR A 360 15.99 -20.62 -4.49
C THR A 360 15.42 -20.76 -3.08
N TYR A 361 15.70 -21.87 -2.38
CA TYR A 361 15.28 -22.07 -0.99
C TYR A 361 16.03 -21.13 -0.05
N TYR A 362 17.37 -21.10 -0.12
CA TYR A 362 18.16 -20.18 0.70
C TYR A 362 17.95 -18.72 0.32
N GLY A 363 17.72 -18.41 -0.96
CA GLY A 363 17.38 -17.08 -1.44
C GLY A 363 16.08 -16.56 -0.83
N LYS A 364 15.04 -17.39 -0.78
CA LYS A 364 13.78 -17.07 -0.06
C LYS A 364 14.02 -16.88 1.44
N LYS A 365 14.78 -17.78 2.08
CA LYS A 365 15.06 -17.70 3.52
C LYS A 365 15.87 -16.46 3.90
N ILE A 366 16.85 -16.08 3.08
CA ILE A 366 17.62 -14.82 3.24
C ILE A 366 16.70 -13.63 3.01
N ALA A 367 15.87 -13.66 1.98
CA ALA A 367 14.90 -12.61 1.69
C ALA A 367 13.92 -12.39 2.86
N GLU A 368 13.41 -13.45 3.48
CA GLU A 368 12.53 -13.37 4.65
C GLU A 368 13.27 -12.82 5.88
N HIS A 369 14.47 -13.34 6.18
CA HIS A 369 15.22 -12.94 7.37
C HIS A 369 15.72 -11.49 7.30
N PHE A 370 16.15 -11.03 6.12
CA PHE A 370 16.65 -9.66 5.92
C PHE A 370 15.60 -8.69 5.37
N LYS A 371 14.36 -9.17 5.12
CA LYS A 371 13.29 -8.43 4.43
C LYS A 371 13.76 -7.82 3.10
N LEU A 372 14.41 -8.64 2.28
CA LEU A 372 14.89 -8.26 0.95
C LEU A 372 13.99 -8.84 -0.13
N VAL A 373 14.02 -8.26 -1.32
CA VAL A 373 13.35 -8.82 -2.49
C VAL A 373 14.20 -9.96 -3.06
N ASN A 374 13.64 -11.16 -3.13
CA ASN A 374 14.23 -12.27 -3.88
C ASN A 374 13.85 -12.14 -5.36
N ILE A 375 14.83 -12.00 -6.23
CA ILE A 375 14.65 -11.79 -7.66
C ILE A 375 14.96 -13.09 -8.40
N THR A 376 13.91 -13.73 -8.92
CA THR A 376 14.02 -14.88 -9.84
C THR A 376 13.62 -14.46 -11.25
N VAL A 377 14.12 -15.17 -12.27
CA VAL A 377 13.79 -14.86 -13.68
C VAL A 377 12.28 -14.90 -13.91
N SER A 378 11.59 -15.89 -13.34
CA SER A 378 10.14 -16.03 -13.48
C SER A 378 9.37 -14.88 -12.82
N ASP A 379 9.83 -14.42 -11.65
CA ASP A 379 9.19 -13.31 -10.94
C ASP A 379 9.37 -11.99 -11.70
N VAL A 380 10.57 -11.73 -12.26
CA VAL A 380 10.85 -10.53 -13.06
C VAL A 380 9.94 -10.46 -14.28
N VAL A 381 9.81 -11.57 -15.04
CA VAL A 381 8.92 -11.62 -16.22
C VAL A 381 7.48 -11.36 -15.82
N ARG A 382 6.98 -12.02 -14.77
CA ARG A 382 5.60 -11.82 -14.30
C ARG A 382 5.34 -10.38 -13.87
N GLU A 383 6.27 -9.76 -13.17
CA GLU A 383 6.12 -8.36 -12.74
C GLU A 383 6.20 -7.38 -13.92
N PHE A 384 7.01 -7.68 -14.93
CA PHE A 384 7.10 -6.89 -16.15
C PHE A 384 5.79 -6.96 -16.96
N GLU A 385 5.21 -8.15 -17.09
CA GLU A 385 3.87 -8.37 -17.68
C GLU A 385 2.76 -7.68 -16.86
N ALA A 386 2.88 -7.71 -15.53
CA ALA A 386 1.95 -7.00 -14.64
C ALA A 386 2.02 -5.48 -14.82
N GLN A 387 3.23 -4.91 -14.98
CA GLN A 387 3.40 -3.49 -15.25
C GLN A 387 2.74 -3.09 -16.58
N GLN A 388 2.91 -3.90 -17.62
CA GLN A 388 2.24 -3.69 -18.90
C GLN A 388 0.71 -3.63 -18.74
N THR A 389 0.16 -4.56 -17.96
CA THR A 389 -1.29 -4.62 -17.68
C THR A 389 -1.76 -3.40 -16.89
N GLN A 390 -0.98 -2.96 -15.89
CA GLN A 390 -1.29 -1.76 -15.10
C GLN A 390 -1.30 -0.49 -15.95
N LEU A 391 -0.35 -0.32 -16.87
CA LEU A 391 -0.32 0.83 -17.79
C LEU A 391 -1.51 0.81 -18.75
N LEU A 392 -1.92 -0.36 -19.24
CA LEU A 392 -3.13 -0.51 -20.05
C LEU A 392 -4.38 -0.11 -19.26
N GLU A 393 -4.49 -0.54 -18.01
CA GLU A 393 -5.62 -0.20 -17.13
C GLU A 393 -5.65 1.30 -16.80
N LEU A 394 -4.49 1.91 -16.54
CA LEU A 394 -4.39 3.36 -16.32
C LEU A 394 -4.81 4.16 -17.55
N LEU A 395 -4.38 3.73 -18.74
CA LEU A 395 -4.78 4.35 -20.00
C LEU A 395 -6.30 4.23 -20.19
N ALA A 396 -6.89 3.07 -19.88
CA ALA A 396 -8.34 2.87 -19.92
C ALA A 396 -9.07 3.80 -18.92
N LYS A 397 -8.57 3.95 -17.69
CA LYS A 397 -9.14 4.87 -16.68
C LYS A 397 -9.05 6.34 -17.10
N ILE A 398 -7.92 6.76 -17.68
CA ILE A 398 -7.77 8.13 -18.19
C ILE A 398 -8.74 8.38 -19.33
N LYS A 399 -8.87 7.44 -20.28
CA LYS A 399 -9.86 7.50 -21.36
C LYS A 399 -11.29 7.58 -20.82
N GLN A 400 -11.62 6.79 -19.81
CA GLN A 400 -12.94 6.83 -19.16
C GLN A 400 -13.19 8.19 -18.48
N ARG A 401 -12.25 8.72 -17.69
CA ARG A 401 -12.39 10.02 -17.02
C ARG A 401 -12.60 11.15 -18.03
N LYS A 402 -11.81 11.19 -19.10
CA LYS A 402 -11.98 12.20 -20.17
C LYS A 402 -13.32 12.05 -20.89
N LYS A 403 -13.76 10.81 -21.16
CA LYS A 403 -15.09 10.55 -21.74
C LYS A 403 -16.19 11.09 -20.82
N GLU A 404 -16.07 10.88 -19.51
CA GLU A 404 -17.00 11.43 -18.51
C GLU A 404 -16.96 12.96 -18.43
N GLU A 405 -15.78 13.58 -18.43
CA GLU A 405 -15.61 15.05 -18.44
C GLU A 405 -16.21 15.67 -19.71
N ARG A 406 -15.95 15.09 -20.89
CA ARG A 406 -16.56 15.53 -22.16
C ARG A 406 -18.07 15.35 -22.16
N ARG A 407 -18.57 14.24 -21.63
CA ARG A 407 -20.02 14.01 -21.46
C ARG A 407 -20.63 15.07 -20.55
N ARG A 408 -19.96 15.41 -19.44
CA ARG A 408 -20.40 16.45 -18.51
C ARG A 408 -20.40 17.84 -19.15
N ALA A 409 -19.34 18.18 -19.90
CA ALA A 409 -19.25 19.47 -20.61
C ALA A 409 -20.31 19.61 -21.71
N LYS A 410 -20.57 18.55 -22.50
CA LYS A 410 -21.67 18.52 -23.49
C LYS A 410 -23.04 18.72 -22.82
N LEU A 411 -23.28 18.05 -21.69
CA LEU A 411 -24.51 18.20 -20.91
C LEU A 411 -24.67 19.64 -20.40
N GLU A 412 -23.59 20.26 -19.91
CA GLU A 412 -23.57 21.63 -19.42
C GLU A 412 -23.78 22.67 -20.54
N GLU A 413 -23.18 22.48 -21.71
CA GLU A 413 -23.41 23.32 -22.89
C GLU A 413 -24.85 23.21 -23.38
N LYS A 414 -25.42 22.00 -23.44
CA LYS A 414 -26.83 21.77 -23.80
C LYS A 414 -27.78 22.40 -22.77
N ARG A 415 -27.46 22.33 -21.48
CA ARG A 415 -28.18 23.05 -20.41
C ARG A 415 -28.15 24.56 -20.60
N ARG A 416 -26.99 25.12 -20.95
CA ARG A 416 -26.86 26.57 -21.24
C ARG A 416 -27.71 26.99 -22.43
N LEU A 417 -27.69 26.22 -23.52
CA LEU A 417 -28.50 26.49 -24.72
C LEU A 417 -30.00 26.37 -24.43
N LYS A 418 -30.44 25.33 -23.72
CA LYS A 418 -31.84 25.18 -23.30
C LYS A 418 -32.29 26.31 -22.36
N ALA A 419 -31.43 26.76 -21.45
CA ALA A 419 -31.72 27.90 -20.56
C ALA A 419 -31.82 29.23 -21.33
N GLU A 420 -30.97 29.45 -22.34
CA GLU A 420 -31.04 30.62 -23.22
C GLU A 420 -32.32 30.62 -24.07
N GLU A 421 -32.69 29.48 -24.65
CA GLU A 421 -33.94 29.32 -25.41
C GLU A 421 -35.19 29.47 -24.52
N ALA A 422 -35.17 28.93 -23.29
CA ALA A 422 -36.23 29.11 -22.31
C ALA A 422 -36.37 30.57 -21.88
N ALA A 423 -35.25 31.28 -21.67
CA ALA A 423 -35.24 32.71 -21.35
C ALA A 423 -35.77 33.56 -22.52
N GLU A 424 -35.41 33.24 -23.76
CA GLU A 424 -35.94 33.91 -24.95
C GLU A 424 -37.45 33.68 -25.10
N ARG A 425 -37.91 32.45 -24.86
CA ARG A 425 -39.34 32.08 -24.90
C ARG A 425 -40.13 32.75 -23.78
N ALA A 426 -39.57 32.85 -22.57
CA ALA A 426 -40.16 33.57 -21.44
C ALA A 426 -40.23 35.08 -21.72
N ALA A 427 -39.21 35.68 -22.31
CA ALA A 427 -39.21 37.08 -22.74
C ALA A 427 -40.27 37.34 -23.82
N ALA A 428 -40.39 36.46 -24.82
CA ALA A 428 -41.42 36.55 -25.85
C ALA A 428 -42.85 36.43 -25.28
N ARG A 429 -43.06 35.57 -24.27
CA ARG A 429 -44.36 35.40 -23.58
C ARG A 429 -44.71 36.63 -22.72
N ALA A 430 -43.70 37.22 -22.06
CA ALA A 430 -43.85 38.46 -21.31
C ALA A 430 -44.22 39.66 -22.22
N GLU A 431 -43.65 39.73 -23.43
CA GLU A 431 -44.03 40.75 -24.42
C GLU A 431 -45.43 40.52 -25.02
N ALA A 432 -45.90 39.27 -25.09
CA ALA A 432 -47.23 38.90 -25.60
C ALA A 432 -48.37 39.12 -24.58
N GLY A 433 -48.07 39.33 -23.30
CA GLY A 433 -49.05 39.65 -22.26
C GLY A 433 -49.98 38.50 -21.86
N GLU A 434 -49.53 37.24 -21.98
CA GLU A 434 -50.24 36.06 -21.49
C GLU A 434 -49.95 35.82 -19.99
N GLU A 435 -50.99 35.60 -19.18
CA GLU A 435 -50.84 35.17 -17.78
C GLU A 435 -50.26 33.74 -17.73
N ALA A 436 -49.32 33.51 -16.81
CA ALA A 436 -48.67 32.22 -16.61
C ALA A 436 -49.67 31.18 -16.09
N ASP A 437 -49.90 30.12 -16.88
CA ASP A 437 -50.57 28.91 -16.41
C ASP A 437 -49.53 28.02 -15.72
N GLU A 438 -49.65 27.89 -14.38
CA GLU A 438 -48.70 27.16 -13.52
C GLU A 438 -48.69 25.63 -13.78
N GLY A 439 -49.58 25.11 -14.64
CA GLY A 439 -49.71 23.68 -14.94
C GLY A 439 -48.91 23.16 -16.14
N GLU A 440 -48.31 24.02 -16.95
CA GLU A 440 -47.51 23.60 -18.13
C GLU A 440 -46.00 23.48 -17.85
N ASP A 441 -45.50 24.02 -16.74
CA ASP A 441 -44.06 24.05 -16.39
C ASP A 441 -43.58 22.72 -15.78
N GLU A 442 -44.39 22.09 -14.91
CA GLU A 442 -44.06 20.78 -14.30
C GLU A 442 -43.98 19.65 -15.34
N GLY A 443 -44.74 19.73 -16.43
CA GLY A 443 -44.70 18.74 -17.52
C GLY A 443 -43.52 18.90 -18.48
N ALA A 444 -42.89 20.07 -18.51
CA ALA A 444 -41.68 20.33 -19.29
C ALA A 444 -40.42 19.89 -18.52
N GLU A 445 -40.38 20.08 -17.19
CA GLU A 445 -39.30 19.55 -16.34
C GLU A 445 -39.23 18.02 -16.35
N ASP A 446 -40.39 17.32 -16.27
CA ASP A 446 -40.45 15.85 -16.34
C ASP A 446 -40.09 15.30 -17.74
N GLN A 447 -40.40 16.02 -18.82
CA GLN A 447 -39.98 15.64 -20.19
C GLN A 447 -38.47 15.87 -20.40
N VAL A 448 -37.89 16.93 -19.83
CA VAL A 448 -36.44 17.16 -19.86
C VAL A 448 -35.72 16.09 -19.04
N ALA A 449 -36.24 15.69 -17.88
CA ALA A 449 -35.68 14.61 -17.07
C ALA A 449 -35.77 13.23 -17.76
N GLN A 450 -36.88 12.94 -18.45
CA GLN A 450 -37.03 11.70 -19.23
C GLN A 450 -36.16 11.67 -20.48
N GLU A 451 -36.01 12.77 -21.21
CA GLU A 451 -35.07 12.88 -22.34
C GLU A 451 -33.61 12.79 -21.87
N GLU A 452 -33.29 13.33 -20.68
CA GLU A 452 -31.97 13.19 -20.05
C GLU A 452 -31.68 11.73 -19.63
N GLU A 453 -32.67 10.97 -19.15
CA GLU A 453 -32.53 9.53 -18.84
C GLU A 453 -32.48 8.64 -20.10
N GLU A 454 -33.22 8.95 -21.17
CA GLU A 454 -33.18 8.17 -22.42
C GLU A 454 -31.90 8.39 -23.26
N GLU A 455 -31.34 9.61 -23.30
CA GLU A 455 -30.05 9.87 -23.99
C GLU A 455 -28.83 9.38 -23.19
N LEU A 456 -28.96 9.13 -21.87
CA LEU A 456 -27.92 8.48 -21.07
C LEU A 456 -27.63 7.04 -21.50
N ASP A 457 -28.57 6.40 -22.23
CA ASP A 457 -28.48 5.03 -22.73
C ASP A 457 -28.20 4.93 -24.25
N GLU A 458 -28.07 6.05 -24.97
CA GLU A 458 -27.68 6.01 -26.39
C GLU A 458 -26.16 5.76 -26.54
N PRO A 459 -25.74 4.71 -27.26
CA PRO A 459 -24.33 4.49 -27.54
C PRO A 459 -23.86 5.51 -28.60
N GLU A 460 -23.18 6.59 -28.18
CA GLU A 460 -22.43 7.44 -29.11
C GLU A 460 -21.47 6.56 -29.93
N GLU A 461 -21.48 6.73 -31.26
CA GLU A 461 -20.48 6.10 -32.13
C GLU A 461 -19.07 6.44 -31.62
N GLU A 462 -18.22 5.42 -31.48
CA GLU A 462 -16.83 5.56 -31.06
C GLU A 462 -16.05 6.34 -32.13
N GLU A 463 -16.18 7.68 -32.15
CA GLU A 463 -15.15 8.51 -32.73
C GLU A 463 -13.91 8.33 -31.85
N GLU A 464 -12.97 7.49 -32.31
CA GLU A 464 -11.60 7.45 -31.82
C GLU A 464 -10.95 8.82 -32.13
N VAL A 465 -11.24 9.81 -31.30
CA VAL A 465 -10.45 11.04 -31.27
C VAL A 465 -9.12 10.67 -30.61
N GLU A 466 -8.04 10.72 -31.39
CA GLU A 466 -6.68 10.64 -30.88
C GLU A 466 -6.43 11.88 -30.02
N ASP A 467 -6.69 11.75 -28.72
CA ASP A 467 -6.37 12.81 -27.75
C ASP A 467 -4.86 12.80 -27.49
N ASP A 468 -4.15 13.74 -28.12
CA ASP A 468 -2.70 13.97 -28.01
C ASP A 468 -2.31 14.70 -26.71
N ASP A 469 -2.73 14.21 -25.54
CA ASP A 469 -2.20 14.75 -24.28
C ASP A 469 -0.78 14.20 -24.04
N GLU A 470 0.13 15.10 -23.64
CA GLU A 470 1.55 14.79 -23.39
C GLU A 470 1.73 13.64 -22.38
N GLU A 471 0.83 13.51 -21.40
CA GLU A 471 0.83 12.44 -20.41
C GLU A 471 0.39 11.09 -21.00
N THR A 472 -0.61 11.07 -21.89
CA THR A 472 -1.06 9.84 -22.56
C THR A 472 -0.05 9.35 -23.60
N GLU A 473 0.63 10.26 -24.29
CA GLU A 473 1.70 9.91 -25.24
C GLU A 473 2.90 9.28 -24.53
N LYS A 474 3.34 9.84 -23.40
CA LYS A 474 4.39 9.23 -22.57
C LYS A 474 4.03 7.81 -22.11
N ILE A 475 2.76 7.57 -21.77
CA ILE A 475 2.29 6.23 -21.37
C ILE A 475 2.25 5.28 -22.58
N LYS A 476 1.82 5.73 -23.76
CA LYS A 476 1.79 4.94 -25.00
C LYS A 476 3.20 4.59 -25.48
N GLU A 477 4.13 5.54 -25.47
CA GLU A 477 5.54 5.35 -25.80
C GLU A 477 6.14 4.27 -24.88
N ARG A 478 5.95 4.42 -23.56
CA ARG A 478 6.39 3.43 -22.59
C ARG A 478 5.77 2.05 -22.81
N LEU A 479 4.49 1.99 -23.19
CA LEU A 479 3.81 0.73 -23.49
C LEU A 479 4.39 0.05 -24.75
N ASN A 480 4.76 0.83 -25.76
CA ASN A 480 5.38 0.32 -26.99
C ASN A 480 6.79 -0.21 -26.71
N GLU A 481 7.58 0.47 -25.89
CA GLU A 481 8.87 -0.05 -25.40
C GLU A 481 8.70 -1.40 -24.70
N LEU A 482 7.75 -1.51 -23.77
CA LEU A 482 7.48 -2.75 -23.02
C LEU A 482 7.02 -3.89 -23.95
N LYS A 483 6.17 -3.59 -24.94
CA LYS A 483 5.73 -4.55 -25.96
C LYS A 483 6.89 -5.03 -26.83
N GLY A 484 7.75 -4.12 -27.28
CA GLY A 484 8.95 -4.43 -28.06
C GLY A 484 9.90 -5.36 -27.30
N ILE A 485 10.13 -5.09 -26.01
CA ILE A 485 10.97 -5.95 -25.15
C ILE A 485 10.36 -7.35 -24.98
N LEU A 486 9.05 -7.46 -24.73
CA LEU A 486 8.36 -8.75 -24.56
C LEU A 486 8.25 -9.55 -25.87
N ALA A 487 8.32 -8.89 -27.02
CA ALA A 487 8.30 -9.53 -28.34
C ALA A 487 9.62 -10.25 -28.69
N MET A 488 10.72 -9.96 -27.98
CA MET A 488 12.03 -10.61 -28.15
C MET A 488 12.06 -12.05 -27.58
N LYS A 489 11.25 -12.94 -28.16
CA LYS A 489 11.19 -14.36 -27.79
C LYS A 489 12.12 -15.20 -28.65
N VAL A 490 12.85 -16.12 -28.03
CA VAL A 490 13.72 -17.08 -28.75
C VAL A 490 12.83 -18.09 -29.47
N LYS A 491 12.82 -18.06 -30.80
CA LYS A 491 12.21 -19.14 -31.60
C LYS A 491 12.98 -20.45 -31.35
N PRO A 492 12.32 -21.57 -31.00
CA PRO A 492 13.03 -22.83 -30.80
C PRO A 492 13.67 -23.30 -32.13
N LYS A 493 15.00 -23.40 -32.18
CA LYS A 493 15.73 -24.07 -33.28
C LYS A 493 15.34 -25.56 -33.26
N VAL A 494 14.46 -25.98 -34.18
CA VAL A 494 14.26 -27.39 -34.50
C VAL A 494 15.53 -27.88 -35.20
N GLN A 495 16.29 -28.74 -34.53
CA GLN A 495 17.40 -29.47 -35.17
C GLN A 495 16.78 -30.53 -36.09
N VAL A 496 16.88 -30.31 -37.40
CA VAL A 496 16.65 -31.35 -38.40
C VAL A 496 17.96 -32.14 -38.51
N GLU A 497 17.98 -33.34 -37.94
CA GLU A 497 18.99 -34.34 -38.29
C GLU A 497 18.59 -34.97 -39.62
N ASP A 498 19.43 -34.74 -40.62
CA ASP A 498 19.44 -35.44 -41.90
C ASP A 498 19.76 -36.93 -41.66
N ASP A 499 18.80 -37.81 -41.93
CA ASP A 499 19.12 -39.18 -42.32
C ASP A 499 18.17 -39.67 -43.41
N SER A 500 18.74 -39.73 -44.62
CA SER A 500 18.09 -40.27 -45.80
C SER A 500 18.33 -41.77 -45.89
N LYS A 501 17.25 -42.58 -45.99
CA LYS A 501 17.01 -43.55 -47.08
C LYS A 501 15.76 -44.42 -46.89
N ALA A 502 14.82 -44.18 -47.82
CA ALA A 502 14.09 -45.14 -48.66
C ALA A 502 13.17 -46.21 -48.03
N ALA A 503 11.85 -46.07 -48.27
CA ALA A 503 11.03 -47.09 -48.94
C ALA A 503 9.70 -46.52 -49.45
N LYS A 504 9.44 -46.70 -50.75
CA LYS A 504 8.18 -46.39 -51.45
C LYS A 504 7.02 -47.28 -50.98
N GLY A 505 5.83 -46.71 -50.80
CA GLY A 505 4.61 -47.48 -50.52
C GLY A 505 3.30 -46.69 -50.64
N LYS A 506 2.80 -46.58 -51.88
CA LYS A 506 1.43 -46.32 -52.37
C LYS A 506 0.32 -45.81 -51.43
N ALA A 507 -0.33 -44.76 -51.94
CA ALA A 507 -1.62 -44.21 -51.52
C ALA A 507 -2.80 -45.20 -51.51
N GLY A 508 -3.68 -45.01 -50.53
CA GLY A 508 -5.03 -45.57 -50.50
C GLY A 508 -5.90 -44.82 -49.49
N LYS A 509 -6.78 -43.92 -49.98
CA LYS A 509 -7.97 -43.49 -49.23
C LYS A 509 -8.90 -44.69 -49.06
N PRO A 510 -9.72 -44.72 -47.99
CA PRO A 510 -11.13 -44.42 -48.24
C PRO A 510 -11.81 -43.59 -47.15
N ALA A 511 -12.83 -42.86 -47.57
CA ALA A 511 -13.84 -42.23 -46.74
C ALA A 511 -15.02 -43.17 -46.53
N ILE A 512 -15.62 -43.23 -45.33
CA ILE A 512 -17.02 -43.63 -45.13
C ILE A 512 -17.64 -42.77 -43.99
N LYS A 513 -18.83 -42.24 -44.28
CA LYS A 513 -19.74 -41.47 -43.40
C LYS A 513 -20.59 -42.40 -42.51
N GLY A 514 -20.99 -41.89 -41.33
CA GLY A 514 -22.42 -41.93 -40.91
C GLY A 514 -22.83 -42.58 -39.57
N LYS A 515 -23.18 -41.72 -38.59
CA LYS A 515 -24.38 -41.72 -37.71
C LYS A 515 -24.79 -42.97 -36.88
N THR A 516 -24.83 -42.87 -35.54
CA THR A 516 -26.01 -42.60 -34.65
C THR A 516 -25.81 -43.14 -33.21
N GLY A 517 -26.14 -42.32 -32.18
CA GLY A 517 -27.07 -42.71 -31.10
C GLY A 517 -26.57 -43.13 -29.70
N LYS A 518 -26.85 -42.26 -28.71
CA LYS A 518 -27.23 -42.49 -27.28
C LYS A 518 -26.22 -43.08 -26.25
N GLY A 519 -25.70 -42.18 -25.40
CA GLY A 519 -25.94 -42.07 -23.95
C GLY A 519 -25.53 -43.19 -22.98
N LYS A 520 -24.61 -42.86 -22.05
CA LYS A 520 -24.65 -43.21 -20.61
C LYS A 520 -23.58 -42.44 -19.81
N ASP A 521 -23.92 -42.13 -18.57
CA ASP A 521 -23.29 -41.25 -17.58
C ASP A 521 -21.96 -41.74 -16.95
N GLU A 522 -21.34 -40.81 -16.22
CA GLU A 522 -20.19 -40.87 -15.27
C GLU A 522 -18.77 -40.54 -15.80
N PRO A 523 -17.88 -39.96 -14.96
CA PRO A 523 -17.97 -38.69 -14.26
C PRO A 523 -16.85 -37.72 -14.70
N SER A 524 -17.09 -36.41 -14.55
CA SER A 524 -16.18 -35.33 -14.89
C SER A 524 -14.86 -35.40 -14.12
N THR A 525 -13.79 -35.79 -14.81
CA THR A 525 -12.41 -35.51 -14.44
C THR A 525 -12.20 -33.98 -14.43
N PRO A 526 -11.54 -33.37 -13.44
CA PRO A 526 -11.21 -31.96 -13.48
C PRO A 526 -10.36 -31.65 -14.71
N PRO A 527 -10.43 -30.43 -15.29
CA PRO A 527 -9.64 -30.10 -16.46
C PRO A 527 -8.15 -30.18 -16.11
N GLU A 528 -7.42 -31.08 -16.76
CA GLU A 528 -5.95 -31.10 -16.74
C GLU A 528 -5.45 -29.71 -17.10
N ALA A 529 -4.71 -29.10 -16.16
CA ALA A 529 -4.04 -27.83 -16.39
C ALA A 529 -3.06 -28.02 -17.56
N LYS A 530 -3.23 -27.21 -18.61
CA LYS A 530 -2.31 -27.17 -19.74
C LYS A 530 -0.89 -26.90 -19.23
N PRO A 531 0.14 -27.60 -19.71
CA PRO A 531 1.51 -27.34 -19.29
C PRO A 531 1.89 -25.91 -19.65
N VAL A 532 2.35 -25.15 -18.66
CA VAL A 532 2.88 -23.80 -18.86
C VAL A 532 4.10 -23.91 -19.75
N GLU A 533 3.99 -23.52 -21.02
CA GLU A 533 5.14 -23.40 -21.91
C GLU A 533 6.13 -22.39 -21.31
N VAL A 534 7.31 -22.86 -20.92
CA VAL A 534 8.38 -21.99 -20.44
C VAL A 534 8.90 -21.17 -21.62
N VAL A 535 8.36 -19.97 -21.79
CA VAL A 535 8.79 -19.00 -22.80
C VAL A 535 10.26 -18.64 -22.54
N ARG A 536 11.13 -18.82 -23.54
CA ARG A 536 12.55 -18.47 -23.45
C ARG A 536 12.77 -17.09 -24.07
N TYR A 537 13.27 -16.15 -23.27
CA TYR A 537 13.64 -14.80 -23.69
C TYR A 537 15.11 -14.73 -24.10
N THR A 538 15.46 -13.75 -24.95
CA THR A 538 16.86 -13.50 -25.34
C THR A 538 17.66 -12.93 -24.15
N ASP A 539 18.99 -13.11 -24.16
CA ASP A 539 19.85 -12.62 -23.09
C ASP A 539 19.82 -11.07 -22.97
N LYS A 540 19.68 -10.35 -24.09
CA LYS A 540 19.48 -8.89 -24.11
C LYS A 540 18.16 -8.50 -23.43
N CYS A 541 17.06 -9.16 -23.77
CA CYS A 541 15.73 -8.92 -23.18
C CYS A 541 15.77 -9.16 -21.66
N LEU A 542 16.37 -10.25 -21.21
CA LEU A 542 16.54 -10.54 -19.78
C LEU A 542 17.39 -9.46 -19.08
N ALA A 543 18.50 -9.00 -19.68
CA ALA A 543 19.31 -7.95 -19.10
C ALA A 543 18.52 -6.63 -18.93
N ILE A 544 17.71 -6.24 -19.93
CA ILE A 544 16.86 -5.05 -19.86
C ILE A 544 15.82 -5.18 -18.73
N MET A 545 15.12 -6.31 -18.65
CA MET A 545 14.13 -6.53 -17.59
C MET A 545 14.77 -6.53 -16.19
N TYR A 546 15.97 -7.10 -16.04
CA TYR A 546 16.70 -7.07 -14.77
C TYR A 546 17.19 -5.66 -14.43
N ARG A 547 17.70 -4.87 -15.38
CA ARG A 547 18.07 -3.46 -15.13
C ARG A 547 16.87 -2.64 -14.69
N TRP A 548 15.72 -2.83 -15.35
CA TRP A 548 14.47 -2.21 -14.93
C TRP A 548 14.09 -2.59 -13.50
N LYS A 549 14.16 -3.87 -13.14
CA LYS A 549 13.82 -4.35 -11.79
C LYS A 549 14.78 -3.81 -10.73
N LEU A 550 16.09 -3.83 -11.01
CA LEU A 550 17.14 -3.34 -10.11
C LEU A 550 17.10 -1.82 -9.93
N GLY A 551 16.58 -1.08 -10.92
CA GLY A 551 16.34 0.35 -10.85
C GLY A 551 15.16 0.75 -9.95
N GLN A 552 14.30 -0.19 -9.55
CA GLN A 552 13.16 0.11 -8.69
C GLN A 552 13.61 0.53 -7.27
N PRO A 553 12.85 1.40 -6.59
CA PRO A 553 13.16 1.85 -5.23
C PRO A 553 13.34 0.72 -4.22
N MET A 554 12.59 -0.39 -4.35
CA MET A 554 12.74 -1.59 -3.53
C MET A 554 14.17 -2.13 -3.56
N CYS A 555 14.70 -2.36 -4.76
CA CYS A 555 16.02 -2.94 -4.96
C CYS A 555 17.14 -1.93 -4.70
N ARG A 556 16.91 -0.65 -5.01
CA ARG A 556 17.87 0.45 -4.80
C ARG A 556 18.07 0.76 -3.32
N ASN A 557 16.99 0.82 -2.54
CA ASN A 557 17.02 1.28 -1.16
C ASN A 557 17.18 0.12 -0.16
N GLN A 558 16.40 -0.96 -0.27
CA GLN A 558 16.48 -2.09 0.67
C GLN A 558 17.60 -3.08 0.32
N GLY A 559 17.96 -3.17 -0.96
CA GLY A 559 18.84 -4.20 -1.49
C GLY A 559 18.07 -5.34 -2.15
N TYR A 560 18.76 -6.40 -2.55
CA TYR A 560 18.17 -7.48 -3.32
C TYR A 560 18.93 -8.80 -3.13
N VAL A 561 18.24 -9.92 -3.40
CA VAL A 561 18.86 -11.24 -3.55
C VAL A 561 18.65 -11.71 -4.99
N LEU A 562 19.72 -11.81 -5.76
CA LEU A 562 19.68 -12.36 -7.12
C LEU A 562 19.84 -13.87 -7.08
N ASP A 563 18.83 -14.62 -7.56
CA ASP A 563 18.86 -16.08 -7.64
C ASP A 563 19.27 -16.56 -9.04
N GLY A 564 20.54 -16.98 -9.18
CA GLY A 564 20.99 -17.78 -10.31
C GLY A 564 21.03 -17.09 -11.68
N TYR A 565 20.86 -15.76 -11.74
CA TYR A 565 21.11 -14.92 -12.93
C TYR A 565 22.00 -13.74 -12.52
N PRO A 566 23.04 -13.38 -13.29
CA PRO A 566 23.49 -13.95 -14.58
C PRO A 566 24.09 -15.36 -14.46
N LYS A 567 24.15 -16.12 -15.57
CA LYS A 567 24.76 -17.48 -15.62
C LYS A 567 26.07 -17.53 -16.40
N THR A 568 26.28 -16.57 -17.30
CA THR A 568 27.46 -16.46 -18.15
C THR A 568 28.12 -15.11 -17.96
N VAL A 569 29.41 -15.01 -18.31
CA VAL A 569 30.14 -13.74 -18.29
C VAL A 569 29.52 -12.74 -19.27
N ALA A 570 29.07 -13.19 -20.45
CA ALA A 570 28.39 -12.33 -21.41
C ALA A 570 27.10 -11.70 -20.85
N GLN A 571 26.27 -12.49 -20.15
CA GLN A 571 25.08 -11.96 -19.47
C GLN A 571 25.44 -10.98 -18.35
N ALA A 572 26.53 -11.23 -17.62
CA ALA A 572 27.01 -10.32 -16.57
C ALA A 572 27.52 -8.99 -17.15
N LYS A 573 28.23 -9.02 -18.28
CA LYS A 573 28.63 -7.81 -19.03
C LYS A 573 27.41 -7.00 -19.45
N LEU A 574 26.43 -7.65 -20.08
CA LEU A 574 25.17 -7.00 -20.50
C LEU A 574 24.36 -6.44 -19.32
N LEU A 575 24.44 -7.06 -18.13
CA LEU A 575 23.72 -6.55 -16.96
C LEU A 575 24.44 -5.37 -16.30
N LEU A 576 25.77 -5.42 -16.18
CA LEU A 576 26.57 -4.56 -15.31
C LEU A 576 27.30 -3.40 -16.02
N GLU A 577 27.66 -3.52 -17.30
CA GLU A 577 28.40 -2.47 -18.04
C GLU A 577 27.47 -1.33 -18.50
N GLU A 578 27.90 -0.06 -18.38
CA GLU A 578 27.12 1.11 -18.83
C GLU A 578 26.95 1.13 -20.37
N GLY A 579 25.70 1.33 -20.80
CA GLY A 579 25.31 1.51 -22.20
C GLY A 579 23.80 1.36 -22.37
N GLU A 580 23.18 2.26 -23.14
CA GLU A 580 21.79 2.09 -23.57
C GLU A 580 21.69 0.80 -24.41
N LEU A 581 20.89 -0.15 -23.94
CA LEU A 581 20.54 -1.32 -24.70
C LEU A 581 19.39 -0.88 -25.63
N GLU A 582 19.73 -0.48 -26.85
CA GLU A 582 18.76 -0.10 -27.86
C GLU A 582 17.73 -1.23 -28.04
N VAL A 583 16.44 -0.89 -27.90
CA VAL A 583 15.32 -1.77 -28.24
C VAL A 583 15.10 -1.60 -29.74
N PRO A 584 15.39 -2.58 -30.61
CA PRO A 584 15.09 -2.47 -32.02
C PRO A 584 13.58 -2.35 -32.23
N GLU A 585 13.16 -1.39 -33.06
CA GLU A 585 11.75 -1.25 -33.49
C GLU A 585 11.25 -2.55 -34.15
N GLU A 586 9.94 -2.81 -34.01
CA GLU A 586 9.29 -4.01 -34.53
C GLU A 586 9.59 -4.22 -36.03
N GLY A 587 10.31 -5.31 -36.34
CA GLY A 587 10.51 -5.77 -37.71
C GLY A 587 11.96 -5.80 -38.21
N ALA A 588 12.95 -5.38 -37.42
CA ALA A 588 14.35 -5.62 -37.77
C ALA A 588 14.74 -7.08 -37.47
N GLU A 589 15.07 -7.85 -38.51
CA GLU A 589 15.83 -9.09 -38.35
C GLU A 589 17.20 -8.73 -37.76
N GLU A 590 17.48 -9.14 -36.51
CA GLU A 590 18.84 -9.02 -35.97
C GLU A 590 19.75 -10.01 -36.73
N GLU A 591 20.81 -9.47 -37.34
CA GLU A 591 21.97 -10.26 -37.77
C GLU A 591 22.52 -11.06 -36.58
N GLU A 592 22.90 -12.32 -36.85
CA GLU A 592 23.46 -13.22 -35.86
C GLU A 592 24.59 -12.53 -35.08
N ALA A 593 24.48 -12.53 -33.75
CA ALA A 593 25.59 -12.17 -32.88
C ALA A 593 26.82 -13.02 -33.25
N PRO A 594 28.02 -12.44 -33.39
CA PRO A 594 29.19 -13.20 -33.80
C PRO A 594 29.51 -14.23 -32.71
N GLU A 595 29.38 -15.51 -33.04
CA GLU A 595 30.07 -16.59 -32.33
C GLU A 595 31.58 -16.43 -32.63
N GLY A 596 32.25 -15.55 -31.88
CA GLY A 596 33.65 -15.22 -32.08
C GLY A 596 34.32 -14.86 -30.76
N GLU A 597 35.42 -15.56 -30.51
CA GLU A 597 36.45 -15.44 -29.47
C GLU A 597 36.46 -14.15 -28.63
N ALA A 598 36.67 -14.32 -27.32
CA ALA A 598 36.93 -13.24 -26.38
C ALA A 598 38.22 -12.49 -26.78
N GLU A 599 38.08 -11.44 -27.58
CA GLU A 599 39.09 -10.39 -27.68
C GLU A 599 38.96 -9.45 -26.47
N ASP A 600 40.11 -9.18 -25.83
CA ASP A 600 40.29 -8.30 -24.69
C ASP A 600 39.88 -6.85 -25.05
N GLY A 601 38.59 -6.56 -24.94
CA GLY A 601 38.04 -5.21 -25.03
C GLY A 601 38.11 -4.49 -23.67
N GLU A 602 38.59 -3.25 -23.68
CA GLU A 602 38.63 -2.35 -22.52
C GLU A 602 37.32 -2.36 -21.73
N VAL A 603 37.42 -2.56 -20.41
CA VAL A 603 36.27 -2.56 -19.48
C VAL A 603 35.64 -1.17 -19.50
N LYS A 604 34.40 -1.08 -19.99
CA LYS A 604 33.59 0.14 -19.92
C LYS A 604 33.18 0.41 -18.47
N LYS A 605 32.84 1.66 -18.16
CA LYS A 605 32.36 2.07 -16.83
C LYS A 605 31.16 1.22 -16.40
N VAL A 606 31.07 0.93 -15.10
CA VAL A 606 30.10 0.01 -14.51
C VAL A 606 29.21 0.79 -13.57
N GLU A 607 27.90 0.56 -13.60
CA GLU A 607 27.00 1.23 -12.67
C GLU A 607 27.14 0.65 -11.25
N ASP A 608 27.69 1.45 -10.32
CA ASP A 608 27.82 1.11 -8.89
C ASP A 608 26.49 0.73 -8.22
N ARG A 609 25.36 1.07 -8.84
CA ARG A 609 24.01 0.78 -8.36
C ARG A 609 23.60 -0.67 -8.60
N LEU A 610 24.14 -1.33 -9.62
CA LEU A 610 23.74 -2.67 -10.05
C LEU A 610 24.64 -3.78 -9.47
N LEU A 611 25.76 -3.42 -8.85
CA LEU A 611 26.73 -4.39 -8.33
C LEU A 611 26.30 -5.01 -6.98
N PRO A 612 26.46 -6.34 -6.82
CA PRO A 612 26.22 -7.03 -5.55
C PRO A 612 27.39 -6.87 -4.57
N ASP A 613 27.09 -6.69 -3.28
CA ASP A 613 28.09 -6.52 -2.21
C ASP A 613 28.63 -7.87 -1.69
N LYS A 614 27.80 -8.92 -1.76
CA LYS A 614 28.12 -10.27 -1.27
C LYS A 614 27.76 -11.31 -2.33
N VAL A 615 28.73 -12.13 -2.72
CA VAL A 615 28.51 -13.24 -3.66
C VAL A 615 28.69 -14.57 -2.93
N ILE A 616 27.67 -15.41 -2.95
CA ILE A 616 27.70 -16.74 -2.34
C ILE A 616 27.67 -17.77 -3.47
N HIS A 617 28.76 -18.53 -3.59
CA HIS A 617 28.88 -19.62 -4.54
C HIS A 617 28.69 -20.97 -3.82
N PHE A 618 27.59 -21.66 -4.12
CA PHE A 618 27.34 -23.00 -3.60
C PHE A 618 28.14 -24.05 -4.36
N VAL A 619 28.93 -24.85 -3.63
CA VAL A 619 29.68 -26.00 -4.15
C VAL A 619 29.02 -27.27 -3.64
N ALA A 620 28.78 -28.23 -4.53
CA ALA A 620 28.22 -29.52 -4.16
C ALA A 620 28.74 -30.63 -5.08
N CYS A 621 28.83 -31.85 -4.55
CA CYS A 621 29.18 -33.03 -5.33
C CYS A 621 28.04 -33.47 -6.27
N ASP A 622 28.38 -33.97 -7.46
CA ASP A 622 27.41 -34.44 -8.47
C ASP A 622 26.47 -35.53 -7.92
N GLU A 623 27.02 -36.45 -7.12
CA GLU A 623 26.26 -37.54 -6.47
C GLU A 623 25.20 -36.98 -5.52
N PHE A 624 25.55 -35.97 -4.72
CA PHE A 624 24.63 -35.32 -3.80
C PHE A 624 23.51 -34.58 -4.55
N LEU A 625 23.84 -33.88 -5.65
CA LEU A 625 22.87 -33.14 -6.47
C LEU A 625 21.87 -34.08 -7.17
N THR A 626 22.33 -35.21 -7.68
CA THR A 626 21.46 -36.21 -8.32
C THR A 626 20.53 -36.88 -7.31
N GLN A 627 21.03 -37.25 -6.12
CA GLN A 627 20.21 -37.80 -5.03
C GLN A 627 19.14 -36.82 -4.55
N ARG A 628 19.50 -35.55 -4.40
CA ARG A 628 18.55 -34.50 -4.02
C ARG A 628 17.48 -34.27 -5.08
N LEU A 629 17.85 -34.31 -6.35
CA LEU A 629 16.87 -34.22 -7.44
C LEU A 629 15.88 -35.38 -7.39
N MET A 630 16.36 -36.62 -7.24
CA MET A 630 15.52 -37.83 -7.18
C MET A 630 14.43 -37.74 -6.10
N GLN A 631 14.76 -37.20 -4.93
CA GLN A 631 13.82 -37.03 -3.83
C GLN A 631 12.85 -35.84 -4.03
N ILE A 632 13.27 -34.78 -4.71
CA ILE A 632 12.39 -33.65 -5.06
C ILE A 632 11.41 -34.04 -6.19
N THR A 633 11.83 -34.87 -7.15
CA THR A 633 10.99 -35.35 -8.25
C THR A 633 9.81 -36.22 -7.83
N GLU A 634 9.86 -36.86 -6.66
CA GLU A 634 8.69 -37.58 -6.13
C GLU A 634 7.51 -36.64 -5.80
N GLN A 635 7.75 -35.32 -5.73
CA GLN A 635 6.73 -34.31 -5.40
C GLN A 635 6.36 -33.39 -6.59
N ALA A 636 7.04 -33.44 -7.74
CA ALA A 636 6.79 -32.53 -8.87
C ALA A 636 6.82 -33.26 -10.23
N GLU A 637 5.70 -33.25 -10.96
CA GLU A 637 5.44 -33.99 -12.20
C GLU A 637 6.25 -33.55 -13.45
N HIS A 638 7.19 -32.60 -13.33
CA HIS A 638 7.84 -31.92 -14.47
C HIS A 638 9.38 -31.76 -14.35
N ASN A 639 10.11 -32.82 -13.99
CA ASN A 639 11.58 -32.78 -13.94
C ASN A 639 12.21 -34.04 -14.56
N ASN A 640 12.58 -33.95 -15.84
CA ASN A 640 13.28 -35.03 -16.55
C ASN A 640 14.77 -35.08 -16.17
N ALA A 641 15.28 -36.26 -15.80
CA ALA A 641 16.70 -36.46 -15.44
C ALA A 641 17.69 -36.07 -16.56
N SER A 642 17.27 -36.21 -17.83
CA SER A 642 18.08 -35.82 -19.00
C SER A 642 18.24 -34.30 -19.12
N ASP A 643 17.22 -33.52 -18.77
CA ASP A 643 17.28 -32.06 -18.80
C ASP A 643 18.14 -31.52 -17.65
N PHE A 644 18.13 -32.19 -16.49
CA PHE A 644 19.01 -31.87 -15.38
C PHE A 644 20.49 -32.06 -15.74
N GLN A 645 20.84 -33.20 -16.35
CA GLN A 645 22.23 -33.47 -16.75
C GLN A 645 22.72 -32.43 -17.76
N ARG A 646 21.89 -32.09 -18.74
CA ARG A 646 22.19 -31.01 -19.70
C ARG A 646 22.49 -29.68 -19.00
N ARG A 647 21.69 -29.29 -18.01
CA ARG A 647 21.91 -28.04 -17.24
C ARG A 647 23.18 -28.08 -16.40
N LEU A 648 23.53 -29.25 -15.84
CA LEU A 648 24.75 -29.46 -15.08
C LEU A 648 26.00 -29.36 -15.98
N ASP A 649 25.95 -29.95 -17.18
CA ASP A 649 27.05 -29.90 -18.14
C ASP A 649 27.29 -28.47 -18.65
N VAL A 650 26.21 -27.73 -18.94
CA VAL A 650 26.28 -26.29 -19.29
C VAL A 650 26.88 -25.47 -18.15
N TYR A 651 26.49 -25.73 -16.90
CA TYR A 651 27.07 -25.07 -15.73
C TYR A 651 28.57 -25.34 -15.63
N LYS A 652 29.01 -26.58 -15.76
CA LYS A 652 30.43 -26.96 -15.69
C LYS A 652 31.26 -26.34 -16.82
N ALA A 653 30.68 -26.19 -18.01
CA ALA A 653 31.33 -25.52 -19.13
C ALA A 653 31.60 -24.03 -18.84
N ASN A 654 30.69 -23.38 -18.09
CA ASN A 654 30.74 -21.95 -17.77
C ASN A 654 31.52 -21.65 -16.47
N SER A 655 31.56 -22.57 -15.51
CA SER A 655 32.18 -22.38 -14.19
C SER A 655 33.67 -22.77 -14.14
N LYS A 656 34.44 -22.44 -15.19
CA LYS A 656 35.88 -22.70 -15.21
C LYS A 656 36.61 -21.81 -14.17
N PRO A 657 37.59 -22.34 -13.43
CA PRO A 657 38.25 -21.62 -12.33
C PRO A 657 39.07 -20.38 -12.76
N ASN A 658 39.59 -20.32 -13.99
CA ASN A 658 40.41 -19.20 -14.51
C ASN A 658 39.72 -18.40 -15.63
N GLY A 659 38.46 -18.00 -15.42
CA GLY A 659 37.68 -17.26 -16.42
C GLY A 659 36.16 -17.40 -16.28
N GLY A 660 35.70 -18.05 -15.21
CA GLY A 660 34.29 -18.16 -14.88
C GLY A 660 33.72 -16.87 -14.27
N LEU A 661 32.40 -16.87 -14.11
CA LEU A 661 31.61 -15.72 -13.63
C LEU A 661 32.09 -15.14 -12.29
N CYS A 662 32.48 -15.98 -11.33
CA CYS A 662 32.96 -15.51 -10.02
C CYS A 662 34.27 -14.71 -10.14
N SER A 663 35.20 -15.14 -11.00
CA SER A 663 36.46 -14.44 -11.26
C SER A 663 36.22 -13.13 -12.03
N TYR A 664 35.27 -13.12 -12.97
CA TYR A 664 34.85 -11.89 -13.66
C TYR A 664 34.28 -10.87 -12.67
N LEU A 665 33.35 -11.29 -11.80
CA LEU A 665 32.78 -10.41 -10.78
C LEU A 665 33.88 -9.83 -9.88
N GLU A 666 34.81 -10.64 -9.38
CA GLU A 666 35.97 -10.14 -8.60
C GLU A 666 36.82 -9.10 -9.36
N SER A 667 37.03 -9.28 -10.67
CA SER A 667 37.87 -8.40 -11.50
C SER A 667 37.20 -7.08 -11.92
N VAL A 668 35.88 -7.08 -12.14
CA VAL A 668 35.11 -5.88 -12.49
C VAL A 668 35.09 -4.90 -11.31
N LEU A 669 35.19 -5.43 -10.10
CA LEU A 669 35.04 -4.71 -8.84
C LEU A 669 36.32 -4.02 -8.38
N SER A 670 37.51 -4.42 -8.85
CA SER A 670 38.76 -3.70 -8.56
C SER A 670 38.92 -2.39 -9.34
N ASN A 671 38.04 -2.13 -10.31
CA ASN A 671 38.06 -0.93 -11.17
C ASN A 671 36.96 0.10 -10.84
N ALA A 672 36.13 -0.12 -9.81
CA ALA A 672 35.10 0.83 -9.38
C ALA A 672 35.72 2.01 -8.56
N GLU A 673 35.20 3.24 -8.76
CA GLU A 673 35.75 4.47 -8.15
C GLU A 673 35.61 4.51 -6.62
N GLU A 674 34.58 3.87 -6.04
CA GLU A 674 34.44 3.66 -4.60
C GLU A 674 34.99 2.28 -4.19
N VAL A 675 35.96 2.26 -3.27
CA VAL A 675 36.52 1.03 -2.68
C VAL A 675 35.44 0.29 -1.88
N ARG A 676 34.66 -0.58 -2.53
CA ARG A 676 33.75 -1.52 -1.88
C ARG A 676 34.34 -2.92 -1.93
N GLU A 677 34.64 -3.49 -0.76
CA GLU A 677 35.11 -4.88 -0.63
C GLU A 677 33.94 -5.85 -0.82
N VAL A 678 33.73 -6.32 -2.05
CA VAL A 678 32.84 -7.45 -2.31
C VAL A 678 33.51 -8.73 -1.86
N THR A 679 32.83 -9.49 -1.00
CA THR A 679 33.34 -10.77 -0.51
C THR A 679 32.64 -11.91 -1.23
N VAL A 680 33.39 -12.63 -2.07
CA VAL A 680 32.98 -13.92 -2.64
C VAL A 680 33.28 -15.02 -1.61
N ARG A 681 32.30 -15.85 -1.29
CA ARG A 681 32.51 -17.03 -0.42
C ARG A 681 31.93 -18.29 -1.03
N GLU A 682 32.77 -19.31 -1.08
CA GLU A 682 32.38 -20.66 -1.47
C GLU A 682 31.82 -21.43 -0.26
N LEU A 683 30.58 -21.90 -0.35
CA LEU A 683 29.92 -22.69 0.68
C LEU A 683 29.63 -24.11 0.18
N LYS A 684 30.11 -25.12 0.90
CA LYS A 684 29.85 -26.53 0.59
C LYS A 684 28.49 -26.96 1.11
N VAL A 685 27.64 -27.49 0.23
CA VAL A 685 26.25 -27.87 0.53
C VAL A 685 26.11 -29.35 0.92
N ASP A 686 27.20 -30.12 0.88
CA ASP A 686 27.19 -31.59 1.05
C ASP A 686 26.60 -32.07 2.41
N ASN A 687 26.50 -31.20 3.42
CA ASN A 687 25.96 -31.51 4.75
C ASN A 687 24.54 -30.97 5.01
N CYS A 688 23.84 -30.46 3.99
CA CYS A 688 22.49 -29.95 4.16
C CYS A 688 21.42 -31.04 4.13
N PRO A 689 20.31 -30.89 4.88
CA PRO A 689 19.18 -31.79 4.78
C PRO A 689 18.63 -31.80 3.34
N LEU A 690 18.39 -33.01 2.82
CA LEU A 690 18.00 -33.23 1.41
C LEU A 690 16.62 -32.59 1.08
N LEU A 691 15.73 -32.55 2.08
CA LEU A 691 14.41 -31.92 2.02
C LEU A 691 14.32 -30.74 3.00
N PRO A 692 13.62 -29.64 2.65
CA PRO A 692 13.27 -28.63 3.63
C PRO A 692 12.37 -29.24 4.72
N PRO A 693 12.50 -28.81 5.99
CA PRO A 693 11.58 -29.25 7.03
C PRO A 693 10.14 -28.85 6.66
N PRO A 694 9.11 -29.63 7.05
CA PRO A 694 7.73 -29.24 6.85
C PRO A 694 7.46 -27.89 7.54
N PRO A 695 6.52 -27.07 7.02
CA PRO A 695 6.16 -25.82 7.66
C PRO A 695 5.72 -26.08 9.11
N PRO A 696 6.10 -25.23 10.08
CA PRO A 696 5.79 -25.44 11.49
C PRO A 696 4.27 -25.48 11.69
N THR A 697 3.81 -26.32 12.61
CA THR A 697 2.37 -26.49 12.86
C THR A 697 1.83 -25.35 13.72
N SER A 698 2.72 -24.59 14.37
CA SER A 698 2.43 -23.43 15.22
C SER A 698 3.46 -22.31 15.00
N PRO A 699 3.07 -21.02 15.05
CA PRO A 699 3.99 -19.88 14.97
C PRO A 699 5.07 -19.83 16.07
N LEU A 700 4.90 -20.60 17.15
CA LEU A 700 5.80 -20.64 18.31
C LEU A 700 6.72 -21.88 18.32
N GLU A 701 6.65 -22.73 17.29
CA GLU A 701 7.48 -23.94 17.21
C GLU A 701 8.93 -23.55 16.82
N GLU A 702 9.89 -23.82 17.71
CA GLU A 702 11.31 -23.55 17.44
C GLU A 702 11.83 -24.48 16.33
N ILE A 703 11.97 -23.93 15.12
CA ILE A 703 12.55 -24.65 13.98
C ILE A 703 14.06 -24.80 14.21
N PRO A 704 14.63 -26.02 14.20
CA PRO A 704 16.07 -26.20 14.33
C PRO A 704 16.80 -25.46 13.19
N GLU A 705 17.72 -24.57 13.56
CA GLU A 705 18.47 -23.75 12.59
C GLU A 705 19.38 -24.63 11.71
N ASP A 706 19.25 -24.47 10.39
CA ASP A 706 20.10 -25.15 9.42
C ASP A 706 21.56 -24.65 9.58
N PRO A 707 22.55 -25.53 9.80
CA PRO A 707 23.94 -25.14 9.98
C PRO A 707 24.53 -24.37 8.79
N LEU A 708 24.04 -24.61 7.57
CA LEU A 708 24.46 -23.83 6.40
C LEU A 708 23.89 -22.41 6.44
N PHE A 709 22.66 -22.25 6.93
CA PHE A 709 22.05 -20.92 7.07
C PHE A 709 22.79 -20.07 8.10
N LYS A 710 23.26 -20.67 9.20
CA LYS A 710 24.11 -19.97 10.17
C LYS A 710 25.43 -19.49 9.55
N GLN A 711 26.08 -20.32 8.74
CA GLN A 711 27.28 -19.92 8.00
C GLN A 711 26.98 -18.76 7.05
N ILE A 712 25.84 -18.78 6.36
CA ILE A 712 25.38 -17.69 5.50
C ILE A 712 25.16 -16.40 6.32
N LEU A 713 24.54 -16.48 7.50
CA LEU A 713 24.36 -15.34 8.39
C LEU A 713 25.70 -14.77 8.89
N ASP A 714 26.67 -15.61 9.20
CA ASP A 714 28.03 -15.17 9.56
C ASP A 714 28.75 -14.45 8.39
N VAL A 715 28.40 -14.79 7.14
CA VAL A 715 28.92 -14.11 5.93
C VAL A 715 28.24 -12.76 5.72
N LEU A 716 26.92 -12.70 5.88
CA LEU A 716 26.11 -11.52 5.59
C LEU A 716 26.13 -10.49 6.72
N GLY A 717 26.38 -10.92 7.96
CA GLY A 717 26.34 -10.09 9.16
C GLY A 717 24.91 -9.86 9.69
N PRO A 718 24.76 -9.05 10.75
CA PRO A 718 23.45 -8.75 11.32
C PRO A 718 22.58 -7.95 10.33
N PRO A 719 21.26 -8.14 10.31
CA PRO A 719 20.37 -7.38 9.45
C PRO A 719 20.46 -5.88 9.78
N ARG A 720 20.65 -5.07 8.73
CA ARG A 720 20.77 -3.60 8.82
C ARG A 720 19.48 -2.86 8.44
N ASN A 721 18.40 -3.59 8.23
CA ASN A 721 17.08 -3.04 7.92
C ASN A 721 16.24 -2.84 9.20
N TYR A 722 15.21 -2.01 9.12
CA TYR A 722 14.20 -1.89 10.18
C TYR A 722 13.54 -3.26 10.41
N GLY A 723 13.86 -3.89 11.55
CA GLY A 723 13.06 -4.97 12.09
C GLY A 723 11.62 -4.49 12.33
N PRO A 724 10.60 -5.36 12.23
CA PRO A 724 9.25 -4.96 12.60
C PRO A 724 9.30 -4.58 14.08
N THR A 725 8.78 -3.40 14.44
CA THR A 725 8.72 -3.02 15.86
C THR A 725 7.84 -4.02 16.60
N PRO A 726 8.05 -4.27 17.90
CA PRO A 726 7.17 -5.16 18.67
C PRO A 726 5.68 -4.82 18.50
N GLN A 727 5.36 -3.53 18.39
CA GLN A 727 4.01 -3.03 18.11
C GLN A 727 3.52 -3.36 16.69
N GLU A 728 4.38 -3.36 15.67
CA GLU A 728 4.01 -3.77 14.31
C GLU A 728 3.86 -5.28 14.18
N ILE A 729 4.68 -6.05 14.92
CA ILE A 729 4.51 -7.51 15.03
C ILE A 729 3.15 -7.80 15.67
N GLU A 730 2.81 -7.09 16.74
CA GLU A 730 1.52 -7.22 17.42
C GLU A 730 0.36 -6.75 16.54
N ALA A 731 0.50 -5.61 15.84
CA ALA A 731 -0.54 -5.10 14.95
C ALA A 731 -0.76 -6.00 13.72
N ALA A 732 0.31 -6.55 13.14
CA ALA A 732 0.23 -7.53 12.05
C ALA A 732 -0.45 -8.82 12.53
N TYR A 733 -0.09 -9.30 13.71
CA TYR A 733 -0.74 -10.43 14.35
C TYR A 733 -2.24 -10.16 14.60
N LEU A 734 -2.60 -9.00 15.15
CA LEU A 734 -4.00 -8.61 15.37
C LEU A 734 -4.78 -8.49 14.05
N LEU A 735 -4.14 -7.99 12.98
CA LEU A 735 -4.76 -7.90 11.66
C LEU A 735 -5.00 -9.29 11.05
N GLU A 736 -4.05 -10.22 11.21
CA GLU A 736 -4.20 -11.61 10.77
C GLU A 736 -5.34 -12.30 11.52
N VAL A 737 -5.40 -12.13 12.84
CA VAL A 737 -6.51 -12.61 13.67
C VAL A 737 -7.84 -12.03 13.19
N ARG A 738 -7.92 -10.72 12.95
CA ARG A 738 -9.14 -10.08 12.44
C ARG A 738 -9.58 -10.63 11.09
N LYS A 739 -8.65 -10.82 10.15
CA LYS A 739 -8.94 -11.40 8.83
C LYS A 739 -9.46 -12.82 8.93
N GLU A 740 -8.90 -13.60 9.86
CA GLU A 740 -9.35 -14.96 10.11
C GLU A 740 -10.74 -14.98 10.74
N GLU A 741 -11.03 -14.07 11.67
CA GLU A 741 -12.36 -13.85 12.24
C GLU A 741 -13.39 -13.46 11.18
N GLU A 742 -13.05 -12.49 10.31
CA GLU A 742 -13.92 -12.07 9.19
C GLU A 742 -14.18 -13.23 8.22
N ARG A 743 -13.14 -14.00 7.86
CA ARG A 743 -13.29 -15.20 7.02
C ARG A 743 -14.21 -16.23 7.68
N ASN A 744 -14.05 -16.45 8.98
CA ASN A 744 -14.86 -17.39 9.73
C ASN A 744 -16.33 -16.93 9.82
N LEU A 745 -16.57 -15.64 10.02
CA LEU A 745 -17.91 -15.04 9.99
C LEU A 745 -18.55 -15.20 8.61
N LEU A 746 -17.83 -14.93 7.52
CA LEU A 746 -18.33 -15.12 6.16
C LEU A 746 -18.70 -16.58 5.87
N VAL A 747 -17.86 -17.53 6.30
CA VAL A 747 -18.16 -18.96 6.18
C VAL A 747 -19.41 -19.32 6.98
N GLN A 748 -19.54 -18.84 8.23
CA GLN A 748 -20.72 -19.08 9.06
C GLN A 748 -22.00 -18.47 8.47
N GLU A 749 -21.92 -17.26 7.91
CA GLU A 749 -23.06 -16.60 7.25
C GLU A 749 -23.47 -17.35 5.98
N ALA A 750 -22.50 -17.81 5.17
CA ALA A 750 -22.78 -18.62 3.99
C ALA A 750 -23.43 -19.96 4.36
N GLU A 751 -22.96 -20.63 5.42
CA GLU A 751 -23.59 -21.85 5.94
C GLU A 751 -25.00 -21.60 6.47
N ARG A 752 -25.23 -20.48 7.18
CA ARG A 752 -26.56 -20.09 7.67
C ARG A 752 -27.53 -19.84 6.52
N GLN A 753 -27.11 -19.10 5.50
CA GLN A 753 -27.93 -18.84 4.30
C GLN A 753 -28.23 -20.14 3.55
N ARG A 754 -27.26 -21.06 3.46
CA ARG A 754 -27.47 -22.37 2.83
C ARG A 754 -28.50 -23.20 3.59
N LEU A 755 -28.39 -23.27 4.92
CA LEU A 755 -29.37 -23.99 5.75
C LEU A 755 -30.76 -23.38 5.68
N GLU A 756 -30.86 -22.04 5.61
CA GLU A 756 -32.14 -21.33 5.45
C GLU A 756 -32.78 -21.61 4.10
N ARG A 757 -32.01 -21.60 3.00
CA ARG A 757 -32.49 -22.02 1.66
C ARG A 757 -32.94 -23.48 1.66
N GLU A 758 -32.14 -24.40 2.21
CA GLU A 758 -32.51 -25.82 2.31
C GLU A 758 -33.73 -26.06 3.21
N ALA A 759 -33.97 -25.20 4.22
CA ALA A 759 -35.18 -25.23 5.04
C ALA A 759 -36.41 -24.67 4.29
N ALA A 760 -36.24 -23.56 3.55
CA ALA A 760 -37.28 -22.97 2.72
C ALA A 760 -37.75 -23.94 1.61
N ASP A 761 -36.80 -24.55 0.89
CA ASP A 761 -37.09 -25.56 -0.13
C ASP A 761 -37.85 -26.76 0.46
N ARG A 762 -37.41 -27.24 1.63
CA ARG A 762 -38.12 -28.34 2.34
C ARG A 762 -39.52 -27.94 2.78
N ALA A 763 -39.71 -26.72 3.26
CA ALA A 763 -41.02 -26.21 3.67
C ALA A 763 -41.96 -26.05 2.47
N GLU A 764 -41.45 -25.57 1.34
CA GLU A 764 -42.22 -25.44 0.10
C GLU A 764 -42.64 -26.81 -0.46
N VAL A 765 -41.71 -27.77 -0.51
CA VAL A 765 -42.02 -29.15 -0.91
C VAL A 765 -43.06 -29.78 0.04
N ALA A 766 -42.97 -29.52 1.34
CA ALA A 766 -43.95 -30.02 2.30
C ALA A 766 -45.34 -29.39 2.10
N ARG A 767 -45.42 -28.08 1.83
CA ARG A 767 -46.68 -27.37 1.52
C ARG A 767 -47.34 -27.97 0.28
N LEU A 768 -46.59 -28.13 -0.81
CA LEU A 768 -47.11 -28.72 -2.05
C LEU A 768 -47.66 -30.14 -1.82
N ARG A 769 -46.94 -30.98 -1.06
CA ARG A 769 -47.42 -32.32 -0.69
C ARG A 769 -48.71 -32.27 0.14
N GLN A 770 -48.84 -31.31 1.06
CA GLN A 770 -50.04 -31.18 1.88
C GLN A 770 -51.24 -30.73 1.04
N GLU A 771 -51.05 -29.81 0.10
CA GLU A 771 -52.08 -29.39 -0.86
C GLU A 771 -52.51 -30.54 -1.76
N GLU A 772 -51.57 -31.30 -2.32
CA GLU A 772 -51.85 -32.49 -3.12
C GLU A 772 -52.63 -33.56 -2.33
N ALA A 773 -52.22 -33.83 -1.08
CA ALA A 773 -52.93 -34.74 -0.20
C ALA A 773 -54.36 -34.27 0.10
N GLY A 774 -54.55 -32.97 0.33
CA GLY A 774 -55.87 -32.37 0.54
C GLY A 774 -56.77 -32.50 -0.70
N ARG A 775 -56.23 -32.26 -1.90
CA ARG A 775 -56.94 -32.46 -3.18
C ARG A 775 -57.35 -33.92 -3.35
N LEU A 776 -56.45 -34.86 -3.07
CA LEU A 776 -56.74 -36.29 -3.17
C LEU A 776 -57.86 -36.73 -2.21
N MET A 777 -57.85 -36.25 -0.96
CA MET A 777 -58.91 -36.52 0.00
C MET A 777 -60.26 -35.93 -0.45
N ALA A 778 -60.27 -34.72 -1.00
CA ALA A 778 -61.49 -34.10 -1.51
C ALA A 778 -62.10 -34.89 -2.68
N ILE A 779 -61.26 -35.40 -3.60
CA ILE A 779 -61.70 -36.26 -4.70
C ILE A 779 -62.31 -37.56 -4.15
N GLN A 780 -61.65 -38.21 -3.19
CA GLN A 780 -62.17 -39.46 -2.59
C GLN A 780 -63.54 -39.26 -1.91
N GLU A 781 -63.72 -38.13 -1.21
CA GLU A 781 -64.99 -37.82 -0.57
C GLU A 781 -66.09 -37.54 -1.61
N GLN A 782 -65.78 -36.81 -2.68
CA GLN A 782 -66.71 -36.61 -3.80
C GLN A 782 -67.09 -37.92 -4.48
N GLU A 783 -66.13 -38.82 -4.73
CA GLU A 783 -66.40 -40.14 -5.29
C GLU A 783 -67.32 -40.95 -4.38
N ARG A 784 -67.08 -40.92 -3.06
CA ARG A 784 -67.93 -41.59 -2.08
C ARG A 784 -69.35 -41.04 -2.09
N GLN A 785 -69.53 -39.73 -2.10
CA GLN A 785 -70.85 -39.09 -2.18
C GLN A 785 -71.57 -39.45 -3.48
N MET A 786 -70.87 -39.44 -4.60
CA MET A 786 -71.41 -39.88 -5.90
C MET A 786 -71.85 -41.35 -5.88
N LEU A 787 -71.08 -42.22 -5.21
CA LEU A 787 -71.46 -43.62 -5.02
C LEU A 787 -72.67 -43.79 -4.11
N GLU A 788 -72.82 -42.97 -3.06
CA GLU A 788 -74.01 -42.97 -2.21
C GLU A 788 -75.25 -42.52 -2.98
N LEU A 789 -75.16 -41.42 -3.75
CA LEU A 789 -76.25 -40.95 -4.61
C LEU A 789 -76.66 -42.01 -5.65
N ARG A 790 -75.70 -42.72 -6.25
CA ARG A 790 -76.01 -43.83 -7.17
C ARG A 790 -76.78 -44.98 -6.51
N LYS A 791 -76.63 -45.19 -5.20
CA LYS A 791 -77.36 -46.22 -4.43
C LYS A 791 -78.77 -45.78 -4.05
N GLU A 792 -79.07 -44.48 -4.05
CA GLU A 792 -80.36 -43.95 -3.58
C GLU A 792 -81.57 -44.45 -4.39
N PRO A 793 -81.58 -44.47 -5.74
CA PRO A 793 -82.73 -44.96 -6.50
C PRO A 793 -83.05 -46.43 -6.20
N LEU A 794 -82.00 -47.26 -6.08
CA LEU A 794 -82.16 -48.68 -5.72
C LEU A 794 -82.69 -48.83 -4.30
N LYS A 795 -82.16 -48.06 -3.35
CA LYS A 795 -82.65 -48.04 -1.97
C LYS A 795 -84.11 -47.57 -1.90
N LYS A 796 -84.48 -46.53 -2.65
CA LYS A 796 -85.85 -46.01 -2.73
C LYS A 796 -86.80 -47.05 -3.32
N TYR A 797 -86.41 -47.71 -4.41
CA TYR A 797 -87.19 -48.80 -5.00
C TYR A 797 -87.41 -49.96 -4.01
N LEU A 798 -86.36 -50.39 -3.31
CA LEU A 798 -86.46 -51.44 -2.29
C LEU A 798 -87.39 -51.03 -1.13
N MET A 799 -87.28 -49.78 -0.65
CA MET A 799 -88.10 -49.25 0.45
C MET A 799 -89.58 -49.07 0.07
N GLU A 800 -89.87 -48.68 -1.18
CA GLU A 800 -91.24 -48.40 -1.62
C GLU A 800 -91.98 -49.67 -2.09
N ASN A 801 -91.31 -50.55 -2.84
CA ASN A 801 -92.00 -51.67 -3.50
C ASN A 801 -91.79 -53.02 -2.80
N VAL A 802 -90.56 -53.30 -2.34
CA VAL A 802 -90.22 -54.65 -1.83
C VAL A 802 -90.46 -54.75 -0.33
N ILE A 803 -89.97 -53.77 0.44
CA ILE A 803 -90.01 -53.82 1.90
C ILE A 803 -91.45 -53.83 2.45
N PRO A 804 -92.42 -53.00 1.99
CA PRO A 804 -93.76 -53.01 2.58
C PRO A 804 -94.48 -54.34 2.37
N ILE A 805 -94.37 -54.91 1.17
CA ILE A 805 -94.90 -56.22 0.82
C ILE A 805 -94.21 -57.28 1.70
N LEU A 806 -92.88 -57.36 1.69
CA LEU A 806 -92.14 -58.34 2.50
C LEU A 806 -92.43 -58.22 4.00
N THR A 807 -92.58 -57.00 4.53
CA THR A 807 -92.87 -56.76 5.94
C THR A 807 -94.27 -57.22 6.29
N GLN A 808 -95.28 -56.99 5.43
CA GLN A 808 -96.63 -57.53 5.62
C GLN A 808 -96.64 -59.06 5.59
N GLY A 809 -95.95 -59.67 4.63
CA GLY A 809 -95.81 -61.12 4.55
C GLY A 809 -95.10 -61.71 5.78
N LEU A 810 -94.06 -61.04 6.28
CA LEU A 810 -93.36 -61.44 7.51
C LEU A 810 -94.27 -61.32 8.74
N ILE A 811 -95.09 -60.27 8.83
CA ILE A 811 -96.09 -60.11 9.90
C ILE A 811 -97.11 -61.25 9.83
N GLU A 812 -97.62 -61.58 8.64
CA GLU A 812 -98.61 -62.66 8.46
C GLU A 812 -98.03 -64.04 8.82
N VAL A 813 -96.78 -64.31 8.45
CA VAL A 813 -96.06 -65.54 8.86
C VAL A 813 -95.87 -65.58 10.37
N CYS A 814 -95.57 -64.43 11.01
CA CYS A 814 -95.47 -64.35 12.46
C CYS A 814 -96.81 -64.58 13.18
N GLU A 815 -97.93 -64.16 12.59
CA GLU A 815 -99.28 -64.35 13.13
C GLU A 815 -99.78 -65.80 12.95
N THR A 816 -99.62 -66.35 11.75
CA THR A 816 -100.14 -67.69 11.40
C THR A 816 -99.28 -68.84 11.91
N ARG A 817 -97.97 -68.61 12.13
CA ARG A 817 -96.97 -69.60 12.57
C ARG A 817 -97.10 -70.96 11.83
N PRO A 818 -96.98 -70.98 10.50
CA PRO A 818 -97.03 -72.20 9.71
C PRO A 818 -95.81 -73.10 9.99
N GLU A 819 -95.94 -74.41 9.75
CA GLU A 819 -94.85 -75.38 9.96
C GLU A 819 -93.62 -75.09 9.08
N ASP A 820 -93.80 -74.54 7.88
CA ASP A 820 -92.71 -73.99 7.05
C ASP A 820 -92.92 -72.49 6.75
N PRO A 821 -92.22 -71.59 7.45
CA PRO A 821 -92.37 -70.15 7.29
C PRO A 821 -91.78 -69.62 5.98
N ILE A 822 -90.82 -70.32 5.37
CA ILE A 822 -90.16 -69.84 4.14
C ILE A 822 -91.06 -70.11 2.94
N ASP A 823 -91.57 -71.33 2.80
CA ASP A 823 -92.50 -71.67 1.71
C ASP A 823 -93.79 -70.86 1.79
N HIS A 824 -94.30 -70.62 3.01
CA HIS A 824 -95.48 -69.78 3.20
C HIS A 824 -95.25 -68.32 2.80
N LEU A 825 -94.11 -67.74 3.17
CA LEU A 825 -93.74 -66.39 2.76
C LEU A 825 -93.54 -66.30 1.24
N ALA A 826 -92.96 -67.33 0.62
CA ALA A 826 -92.79 -67.41 -0.83
C ALA A 826 -94.15 -67.45 -1.55
N GLU A 827 -95.08 -68.32 -1.13
CA GLU A 827 -96.46 -68.34 -1.65
C GLU A 827 -97.15 -66.97 -1.49
N TRP A 828 -96.98 -66.34 -0.33
CA TRP A 828 -97.57 -65.05 -0.03
C TRP A 828 -97.06 -63.95 -0.97
N LEU A 829 -95.75 -63.92 -1.22
CA LEU A 829 -95.13 -63.00 -2.18
C LEU A 829 -95.58 -63.27 -3.62
N PHE A 830 -95.74 -64.54 -4.02
CA PHE A 830 -96.28 -64.87 -5.34
C PHE A 830 -97.73 -64.41 -5.53
N ARG A 831 -98.57 -64.52 -4.48
CA ARG A 831 -99.96 -64.03 -4.52
C ARG A 831 -100.05 -62.51 -4.61
N HIS A 832 -99.13 -61.79 -3.97
CA HIS A 832 -99.12 -60.32 -3.91
C HIS A 832 -98.16 -59.66 -4.92
N ASN A 833 -97.77 -60.40 -5.97
CA ASN A 833 -96.93 -59.84 -7.02
C ASN A 833 -97.69 -58.77 -7.83
N PRO A 834 -97.23 -57.51 -7.89
CA PRO A 834 -97.92 -56.42 -8.58
C PRO A 834 -98.09 -56.64 -10.09
N GLU A 835 -97.26 -57.45 -10.75
CA GLU A 835 -97.43 -57.76 -12.18
C GLU A 835 -98.65 -58.68 -12.45
N ASN A 836 -99.06 -59.51 -11.49
CA ASN A 836 -100.22 -60.39 -11.64
C ASN A 836 -101.57 -59.68 -11.37
N GLN A 837 -101.57 -58.45 -10.84
CA GLN A 837 -102.81 -57.71 -10.56
C GLN A 837 -103.36 -56.94 -11.77
N GLY A 838 -102.58 -56.80 -12.85
CA GLY A 838 -102.99 -56.12 -14.10
C GLY A 838 -103.85 -56.96 -15.04
N ASP A 839 -103.81 -58.29 -14.95
CA ASP A 839 -104.53 -59.21 -15.85
C ASP A 839 -105.95 -59.59 -15.36
N SER A 840 -106.51 -58.84 -14.40
CA SER A 840 -107.88 -59.02 -13.86
C SER A 840 -108.90 -57.99 -14.36
N ALA A 841 -108.56 -57.22 -15.41
CA ALA A 841 -109.50 -56.34 -16.10
C ALA A 841 -109.43 -56.50 -17.63
N ALA A 842 -109.69 -57.73 -18.09
CA ALA A 842 -110.32 -58.03 -19.38
C ALA A 842 -111.14 -59.32 -19.27
#